data_AF-A0A955G8U1-F1
#
_entry.id   AF-A0A955G8U1-F1
#
_cell.length_a   1.000
_cell.length_b   1.000
_cell.length_c   1.000
_cell.angle_alpha   90.00
_cell.angle_beta   90.00
_cell.angle_gamma   90.00
#
_symmetry.space_group_name_H-M   'P 1'
#
loop_
_entity.id
_entity.type
_entity.pdbx_description
1 polymer ?
#
loop_
_entity_poly.entity_id
_entity_poly.type
_entity_poly.pdbx_seq_one_letter_code
_entity_poly.pdbx_strand_id
1 'polypeptide(L)'
;MKAIAGITSILLLAIMFVTNSSSVTAATNYNVTPISSCTLPDAIIAANTNAIQGSCPAGTVGLDTITMAAGTYALTANLPIITEDLHIIGASVDTTLIDGDDTYSGLIVKDSNGSINIELDKLTIQNTFGDSVGDESAGLSVIAEDSIINLDNVRITGNRFDDSLSTFGFAGIFYNVTQNIDVTITNSEISNNQAIVAGISNNVENENTAANLVLTNVNINNNFSIGGNGASGCLLKQTNGDMMFNNLKLFENTVDLDSPQGLGTCLIANSDPEGIIDIQNSSFYDNDSGPGSFGGLWLGFFSPNLTTSSEIKVRSSSFYRNSGANFSGLNISHRGDSPVSLKNITSSNNSPSPSGLFGLLVGGVAINSDQVQADNFTLSNMTIADNVGIGIAAFGEEAKPVIHISNTILDNNVMPDVGALNCLNFYDEEEGEQVDFSPLSLGGNISSDASCGNDFTKSTDINSKDPKLGDLADNGGYSLTRALTATSPAINAGVNVNAPNIDQRGISRPQGSKFDSGAYEFVEDDDVVELTEENGAPNQGDGNNDGIKDYLQSNVTSFKTKKGSYITAACSACTTISKVKSFLQEEIPVIDNDFSYPLGMVDFTLDTGVGEIVDIELYFYTAGDAEEFVGRKFITNNSTFSDLPNATLQKINNAGSNAIKLSYSIQDGGNLDDDGVANGKIVDPVGLGLANELAKTGQGISQELNIAVTLLVVSVLFFIARKTSLIRQ
;
A
#
# COMPACT_ATOMS: atom_id res chain seq x y z
N MET A 1 28.37 -21.61 2.56
CA MET A 1 27.83 -22.16 3.82
C MET A 1 27.87 -21.07 4.89
N LYS A 2 26.81 -20.24 4.89
CA LYS A 2 26.29 -19.41 5.99
C LYS A 2 25.08 -18.67 5.39
N ALA A 3 24.06 -19.48 5.12
CA ALA A 3 22.69 -19.00 4.98
C ALA A 3 22.08 -19.04 6.39
N ILE A 4 21.09 -18.17 6.64
CA ILE A 4 20.31 -18.00 7.89
C ILE A 4 20.96 -17.00 8.86
N ALA A 5 20.64 -15.71 8.65
CA ALA A 5 20.54 -14.68 9.70
C ALA A 5 19.66 -13.53 9.17
N GLY A 6 18.44 -13.85 8.75
CA GLY A 6 17.38 -12.88 8.54
C GLY A 6 16.44 -12.92 9.75
N ILE A 7 16.04 -11.74 10.22
CA ILE A 7 14.95 -11.50 11.17
C ILE A 7 15.27 -11.87 12.62
N THR A 8 15.92 -10.95 13.34
CA THR A 8 15.61 -10.59 14.74
C THR A 8 16.51 -9.42 15.16
N SER A 9 15.96 -8.21 15.29
CA SER A 9 16.38 -7.18 16.27
C SER A 9 15.45 -5.96 16.17
N ILE A 10 14.18 -6.17 16.51
CA ILE A 10 13.35 -5.12 17.10
C ILE A 10 13.20 -5.52 18.57
N LEU A 11 13.53 -4.59 19.47
CA LEU A 11 13.30 -4.64 20.91
C LEU A 11 14.27 -5.51 21.76
N LEU A 12 15.43 -4.94 22.14
CA LEU A 12 15.98 -5.10 23.51
C LEU A 12 17.12 -4.08 23.79
N LEU A 13 16.79 -2.84 24.17
CA LEU A 13 17.75 -2.01 24.93
C LEU A 13 17.49 -2.23 26.43
N ALA A 14 17.85 -3.42 26.91
CA ALA A 14 17.88 -3.72 28.32
C ALA A 14 19.25 -3.32 28.88
N ILE A 15 19.25 -2.18 29.56
CA ILE A 15 20.12 -1.75 30.66
C ILE A 15 21.17 -2.79 31.06
N MET A 16 22.43 -2.54 30.73
CA MET A 16 23.57 -3.21 31.34
C MET A 16 24.39 -2.18 32.12
N PHE A 17 23.97 -1.90 33.37
CA PHE A 17 24.78 -1.16 34.33
C PHE A 17 26.01 -1.99 34.72
N VAL A 18 27.19 -1.58 34.25
CA VAL A 18 28.44 -1.89 34.96
C VAL A 18 28.64 -0.78 35.99
N THR A 19 28.55 -1.17 37.26
CA THR A 19 28.71 -0.29 38.41
C THR A 19 30.16 0.21 38.53
N ASN A 20 30.42 1.42 38.06
CA ASN A 20 31.42 2.30 38.67
C ASN A 20 30.65 3.39 39.41
N SER A 21 30.59 3.26 40.73
CA SER A 21 29.91 4.19 41.63
C SER A 21 30.70 5.49 41.75
N SER A 22 30.59 6.34 40.74
CA SER A 22 30.61 7.79 40.88
C SER A 22 29.17 8.19 41.18
N SER A 23 28.91 8.97 42.22
CA SER A 23 27.57 9.49 42.49
C SER A 23 27.14 10.39 41.33
N VAL A 24 26.33 9.86 40.40
CA VAL A 24 25.68 10.65 39.36
C VAL A 24 24.69 11.56 40.07
N THR A 25 24.97 12.85 40.07
CA THR A 25 24.01 13.88 40.52
C THR A 25 22.77 13.75 39.63
N ALA A 26 21.57 13.72 40.21
CA ALA A 26 20.35 13.61 39.42
C ALA A 26 20.22 14.83 38.49
N ALA A 27 19.87 14.60 37.22
CA ALA A 27 19.64 15.64 36.20
C ALA A 27 18.72 16.76 36.71
N THR A 28 19.05 18.00 36.38
CA THR A 28 18.25 19.16 36.80
C THR A 28 17.03 19.29 35.89
N ASN A 29 15.86 19.54 36.48
CA ASN A 29 14.63 19.83 35.74
C ASN A 29 14.17 21.27 35.98
N TYR A 30 14.12 22.06 34.91
CA TYR A 30 13.59 23.42 34.89
C TYR A 30 12.13 23.41 34.48
N ASN A 31 11.24 23.92 35.34
CA ASN A 31 9.84 24.12 34.98
C ASN A 31 9.63 25.56 34.51
N VAL A 32 9.38 25.74 33.21
CA VAL A 32 9.23 27.04 32.58
C VAL A 32 7.80 27.22 32.08
N THR A 33 7.24 28.41 32.30
CA THR A 33 5.96 28.86 31.75
C THR A 33 6.18 30.19 31.02
N PRO A 34 5.25 30.68 30.18
CA PRO A 34 5.43 31.98 29.51
C PRO A 34 5.60 33.18 30.47
N ILE A 35 5.21 33.04 31.74
CA ILE A 35 5.25 34.10 32.75
C ILE A 35 6.05 33.72 34.01
N SER A 36 6.80 32.61 33.99
CA SER A 36 7.57 32.19 35.16
C SER A 36 8.81 33.06 35.35
N SER A 37 9.25 33.17 36.60
CA SER A 37 10.47 33.91 36.95
C SER A 37 11.75 33.21 36.50
N CYS A 38 11.73 31.88 36.37
CA CYS A 38 12.72 31.12 35.60
C CYS A 38 12.25 31.11 34.15
N THR A 39 12.89 31.91 33.30
CA THR A 39 12.52 32.07 31.89
C THR A 39 13.19 30.99 31.04
N LEU A 40 12.71 30.77 29.80
CA LEU A 40 13.35 29.84 28.87
C LEU A 40 14.83 30.22 28.59
N PRO A 41 15.17 31.49 28.29
CA PRO A 41 16.57 31.91 28.16
C PRO A 41 17.41 31.63 29.42
N ASP A 42 16.88 31.93 30.60
CA ASP A 42 17.61 31.71 31.85
C ASP A 42 17.83 30.22 32.13
N ALA A 43 16.86 29.36 31.78
CA ALA A 43 16.97 27.91 31.94
C ALA A 43 18.04 27.32 31.02
N ILE A 44 18.11 27.78 29.76
CA ILE A 44 19.16 27.36 28.81
C ILE A 44 20.55 27.76 29.33
N ILE A 45 20.72 29.00 29.78
CA ILE A 45 22.01 29.47 30.34
C ILE A 45 22.37 28.71 31.63
N ALA A 46 21.39 28.43 32.49
CA ALA A 46 21.62 27.66 33.71
C ALA A 46 22.10 26.24 33.42
N ALA A 47 21.52 25.59 32.41
CA ALA A 47 21.93 24.27 31.93
C ALA A 47 23.35 24.31 31.34
N ASN A 48 23.59 25.23 30.40
CA ASN A 48 24.91 25.40 29.78
C ASN A 48 26.04 25.66 30.78
N THR A 49 25.78 26.46 31.82
CA THR A 49 26.83 26.93 32.73
C THR A 49 26.92 26.16 34.03
N ASN A 50 25.96 25.27 34.31
CA ASN A 50 25.82 24.59 35.60
C ASN A 50 25.82 25.57 36.79
N ALA A 51 25.26 26.77 36.58
CA ALA A 51 25.23 27.86 37.55
C ALA A 51 23.84 28.50 37.62
N ILE A 52 23.53 29.11 38.76
CA ILE A 52 22.26 29.82 38.95
C ILE A 52 22.19 30.98 37.96
N GLN A 53 21.13 31.01 37.15
CA GLN A 53 20.84 32.09 36.23
C GLN A 53 19.44 32.63 36.49
N GLY A 54 19.32 33.94 36.69
CA GLY A 54 18.04 34.58 37.01
C GLY A 54 17.37 33.91 38.23
N SER A 55 16.16 33.38 38.04
CA SER A 55 15.46 32.58 39.07
C SER A 55 15.54 31.06 38.83
N CYS A 56 16.29 30.60 37.83
CA CYS A 56 16.50 29.19 37.56
C CYS A 56 17.59 28.64 38.49
N PRO A 57 17.42 27.42 39.04
CA PRO A 57 18.48 26.74 39.79
C PRO A 57 19.72 26.53 38.91
N ALA A 58 20.86 26.19 39.52
CA ALA A 58 22.01 25.74 38.75
C ALA A 58 21.74 24.37 38.12
N GLY A 59 22.25 24.17 36.91
CA GLY A 59 22.23 22.88 36.23
C GLY A 59 23.16 21.83 36.83
N THR A 60 23.17 20.66 36.19
CA THR A 60 24.05 19.55 36.51
C THR A 60 24.89 19.13 35.32
N VAL A 61 26.13 18.70 35.58
CA VAL A 61 27.00 18.15 34.52
C VAL A 61 26.32 16.94 33.87
N GLY A 62 26.13 16.99 32.55
CA GLY A 62 25.41 16.01 31.76
C GLY A 62 24.03 16.53 31.34
N LEU A 63 23.14 15.62 30.94
CA LEU A 63 21.83 15.96 30.41
C LEU A 63 20.94 16.64 31.45
N ASP A 64 20.57 17.89 31.17
CA ASP A 64 19.55 18.64 31.89
C ASP A 64 18.21 18.61 31.13
N THR A 65 17.09 18.86 31.83
CA THR A 65 15.74 18.86 31.22
C THR A 65 15.01 20.18 31.44
N ILE A 66 14.47 20.78 30.39
CA ILE A 66 13.56 21.92 30.45
C ILE A 66 12.15 21.42 30.14
N THR A 67 11.27 21.45 31.15
CA THR A 67 9.85 21.15 31.00
C THR A 67 9.07 22.45 30.81
N MET A 68 8.45 22.61 29.64
CA MET A 68 7.67 23.76 29.23
C MET A 68 6.17 23.49 29.39
N ALA A 69 5.48 24.35 30.13
CA ALA A 69 4.02 24.32 30.20
C ALA A 69 3.39 24.83 28.89
N ALA A 70 2.12 24.51 28.67
CA ALA A 70 1.36 25.07 27.56
C ALA A 70 1.37 26.61 27.59
N GLY A 71 1.63 27.20 26.43
CA GLY A 71 1.58 28.62 26.13
C GLY A 71 2.52 29.02 24.98
N THR A 72 2.40 30.27 24.57
CA THR A 72 3.29 30.89 23.58
C THR A 72 4.44 31.59 24.29
N TYR A 73 5.65 31.19 23.95
CA TYR A 73 6.92 31.77 24.38
C TYR A 73 7.40 32.70 23.27
N ALA A 74 6.77 33.88 23.19
CA ALA A 74 7.13 34.90 22.21
C ALA A 74 8.52 35.47 22.51
N LEU A 75 9.43 35.35 21.54
CA LEU A 75 10.79 35.82 21.67
C LEU A 75 10.84 37.34 21.57
N THR A 76 11.66 37.94 22.42
CA THR A 76 11.99 39.39 22.38
C THR A 76 13.48 39.63 22.14
N ALA A 77 14.23 38.54 21.95
CA ALA A 77 15.64 38.44 21.65
C ALA A 77 15.92 37.00 21.22
N ASN A 78 17.02 36.77 20.48
CA ASN A 78 17.46 35.40 20.17
C ASN A 78 17.71 34.62 21.47
N LEU A 79 17.31 33.33 21.46
CA LEU A 79 17.59 32.44 22.58
C LEU A 79 19.10 32.22 22.73
N PRO A 80 19.59 31.98 23.95
CA PRO A 80 20.98 31.58 24.16
C PRO A 80 21.29 30.30 23.38
N ILE A 81 22.48 30.24 22.79
CA ILE A 81 22.99 29.05 22.11
C ILE A 81 23.08 27.90 23.13
N ILE A 82 22.59 26.73 22.78
CA ILE A 82 22.71 25.50 23.59
C ILE A 82 24.11 24.93 23.37
N THR A 83 24.86 24.72 24.45
CA THR A 83 26.26 24.29 24.42
C THR A 83 26.55 23.03 25.25
N GLU A 84 25.52 22.43 25.84
CA GLU A 84 25.59 21.23 26.68
C GLU A 84 24.38 20.32 26.37
N ASP A 85 24.47 19.05 26.77
CA ASP A 85 23.39 18.07 26.63
C ASP A 85 22.07 18.61 27.20
N LEU A 86 21.01 18.63 26.38
CA LEU A 86 19.74 19.22 26.77
C LEU A 86 18.54 18.44 26.24
N HIS A 87 17.53 18.27 27.09
CA HIS A 87 16.21 17.80 26.71
C HIS A 87 15.17 18.90 26.94
N ILE A 88 14.45 19.33 25.91
CA ILE A 88 13.34 20.28 26.01
C ILE A 88 12.01 19.56 25.72
N ILE A 89 11.09 19.60 26.68
CA ILE A 89 9.81 18.90 26.62
C ILE A 89 8.67 19.92 26.74
N GLY A 90 7.83 20.01 25.72
CA GLY A 90 6.57 20.75 25.76
C GLY A 90 5.39 19.91 26.24
N ALA A 91 4.27 20.58 26.47
CA ALA A 91 3.01 19.90 26.81
C ALA A 91 2.36 19.21 25.60
N SER A 92 2.40 19.86 24.43
CA SER A 92 2.01 19.33 23.12
C SER A 92 2.45 20.29 22.01
N VAL A 93 2.58 19.76 20.78
CA VAL A 93 2.87 20.57 19.57
C VAL A 93 1.88 21.73 19.39
N ASP A 94 0.61 21.54 19.70
CA ASP A 94 -0.42 22.55 19.46
C ASP A 94 -0.50 23.62 20.54
N THR A 95 0.16 23.42 21.68
CA THR A 95 0.00 24.30 22.85
C THR A 95 1.30 24.86 23.40
N THR A 96 2.46 24.27 23.09
CA THR A 96 3.77 24.80 23.51
C THR A 96 4.49 25.36 22.30
N LEU A 97 4.47 26.68 22.15
CA LEU A 97 4.94 27.37 20.95
C LEU A 97 6.13 28.27 21.30
N ILE A 98 7.29 28.01 20.72
CA ILE A 98 8.41 28.96 20.67
C ILE A 98 8.20 29.79 19.41
N ASP A 99 7.95 31.09 19.57
CA ASP A 99 7.55 31.97 18.48
C ASP A 99 8.57 33.09 18.29
N GLY A 100 9.22 33.12 17.12
CA GLY A 100 10.26 34.09 16.78
C GLY A 100 9.76 35.48 16.36
N ASP A 101 8.44 35.70 16.26
CA ASP A 101 7.84 36.98 15.85
C ASP A 101 8.39 37.51 14.51
N ASP A 102 8.70 36.59 13.58
CA ASP A 102 9.35 36.84 12.28
C ASP A 102 10.66 37.64 12.36
N THR A 103 11.28 37.68 13.54
CA THR A 103 12.42 38.56 13.84
C THR A 103 13.59 37.81 14.46
N TYR A 104 13.30 36.86 15.34
CA TYR A 104 14.31 36.15 16.12
C TYR A 104 14.52 34.74 15.59
N SER A 105 15.76 34.27 15.69
CA SER A 105 16.12 32.92 15.30
C SER A 105 15.55 31.89 16.26
N GLY A 106 15.37 30.66 15.77
CA GLY A 106 14.93 29.54 16.56
C GLY A 106 16.04 28.96 17.43
N LEU A 107 16.06 27.65 17.58
CA LEU A 107 17.03 26.98 18.44
C LEU A 107 18.35 26.75 17.71
N ILE A 108 19.45 27.16 18.34
CA ILE A 108 20.80 26.97 17.85
C ILE A 108 21.57 26.15 18.88
N VAL A 109 22.03 24.98 18.46
CA VAL A 109 22.92 24.10 19.21
C VAL A 109 24.30 24.19 18.58
N LYS A 110 25.31 24.57 19.36
CA LYS A 110 26.69 24.64 18.89
C LYS A 110 27.64 24.06 19.91
N ASP A 111 28.52 23.19 19.42
CA ASP A 111 29.62 22.72 20.23
C ASP A 111 30.66 23.83 20.49
N SER A 112 31.23 23.80 21.69
CA SER A 112 32.43 24.54 22.04
C SER A 112 33.60 23.66 22.52
N ASN A 113 33.42 22.38 22.90
CA ASN A 113 34.46 21.45 23.41
C ASN A 113 34.15 19.91 23.40
N GLY A 114 33.12 19.39 22.70
CA GLY A 114 32.79 17.95 22.66
C GLY A 114 31.41 17.54 22.09
N SER A 115 30.95 16.31 22.41
CA SER A 115 29.64 15.78 22.03
C SER A 115 28.49 16.54 22.71
N ILE A 116 27.42 16.86 21.97
CA ILE A 116 26.17 17.44 22.50
C ILE A 116 24.95 16.63 22.04
N ASN A 117 24.24 16.03 22.99
CA ASN A 117 22.98 15.36 22.75
C ASN A 117 21.82 16.34 22.93
N ILE A 118 20.96 16.46 21.91
CA ILE A 118 19.76 17.31 21.95
C ILE A 118 18.51 16.45 21.76
N GLU A 119 17.58 16.58 22.71
CA GLU A 119 16.28 15.94 22.66
C GLU A 119 15.17 17.00 22.68
N LEU A 120 14.27 17.01 21.69
CA LEU A 120 13.08 17.86 21.67
C LEU A 120 11.82 17.00 21.61
N ASP A 121 10.86 17.27 22.50
CA ASP A 121 9.58 16.53 22.59
C ASP A 121 8.40 17.50 22.69
N LYS A 122 7.31 17.25 21.95
CA LYS A 122 5.98 17.90 22.12
C LYS A 122 5.97 19.42 22.05
N LEU A 123 6.67 20.03 21.10
CA LEU A 123 6.71 21.49 20.96
C LEU A 123 6.69 21.95 19.50
N THR A 124 6.33 23.20 19.30
CA THR A 124 6.43 23.89 18.00
C THR A 124 7.48 24.99 18.05
N ILE A 125 8.33 25.07 17.03
CA ILE A 125 9.20 26.22 16.74
C ILE A 125 8.63 26.89 15.49
N GLN A 126 8.23 28.16 15.61
CA GLN A 126 7.55 28.85 14.54
C GLN A 126 7.91 30.32 14.37
N ASN A 127 7.64 30.83 13.16
CA ASN A 127 7.80 32.24 12.79
C ASN A 127 9.18 32.77 13.17
N THR A 128 10.22 31.95 13.04
CA THR A 128 11.58 32.36 13.33
C THR A 128 12.26 32.89 12.08
N PHE A 129 13.24 33.77 12.27
CA PHE A 129 13.95 34.43 11.19
C PHE A 129 15.46 34.20 11.28
N GLY A 130 16.07 33.80 10.17
CA GLY A 130 17.52 33.74 10.01
C GLY A 130 18.05 35.00 9.34
N ASP A 131 18.96 35.73 10.00
CA ASP A 131 19.52 37.01 9.55
C ASP A 131 21.04 37.00 9.31
N SER A 132 21.70 35.85 9.54
CA SER A 132 23.16 35.73 9.53
C SER A 132 23.71 35.04 8.30
N VAL A 133 24.84 35.56 7.78
CA VAL A 133 25.68 34.87 6.79
C VAL A 133 26.44 33.74 7.50
N GLY A 134 25.91 32.51 7.48
CA GLY A 134 26.52 31.35 8.13
C GLY A 134 25.67 30.07 8.02
N ASP A 135 26.22 28.94 8.48
CA ASP A 135 25.58 27.60 8.44
C ASP A 135 24.46 27.44 9.49
N GLU A 136 23.57 28.42 9.60
CA GLU A 136 22.49 28.43 10.60
C GLU A 136 21.12 28.36 9.92
N SER A 137 20.20 27.61 10.52
CA SER A 137 18.79 27.58 10.12
C SER A 137 17.96 28.52 10.96
N ALA A 138 16.96 29.15 10.35
CA ALA A 138 15.97 29.93 11.06
C ALA A 138 15.24 29.07 12.12
N GLY A 139 14.86 27.83 11.79
CA GLY A 139 14.12 26.93 12.67
C GLY A 139 15.00 26.26 13.74
N LEU A 140 15.61 25.14 13.38
CA LEU A 140 16.55 24.41 14.25
C LEU A 140 17.89 24.24 13.55
N SER A 141 18.96 24.70 14.20
CA SER A 141 20.34 24.51 13.75
C SER A 141 21.12 23.68 14.77
N VAL A 142 21.77 22.60 14.31
CA VAL A 142 22.65 21.79 15.14
C VAL A 142 24.03 21.68 14.48
N ILE A 143 25.03 22.31 15.09
CA ILE A 143 26.40 22.34 14.61
C ILE A 143 27.27 21.75 15.72
N ALA A 144 27.41 20.43 15.73
CA ALA A 144 28.07 19.69 16.80
C ALA A 144 28.82 18.47 16.23
N GLU A 145 29.70 17.89 17.04
CA GLU A 145 30.50 16.69 16.70
C GLU A 145 30.07 15.51 17.59
N ASP A 146 30.17 14.27 17.11
CA ASP A 146 29.90 13.05 17.92
C ASP A 146 28.56 13.05 18.68
N SER A 147 27.50 13.56 18.07
CA SER A 147 26.27 14.00 18.74
C SER A 147 25.02 13.20 18.35
N ILE A 148 24.04 13.13 19.24
CA ILE A 148 22.71 12.55 18.97
C ILE A 148 21.65 13.65 18.92
N ILE A 149 20.83 13.65 17.86
CA ILE A 149 19.71 14.56 17.66
C ILE A 149 18.42 13.73 17.66
N ASN A 150 17.59 13.87 18.69
CA ASN A 150 16.32 13.17 18.80
C ASN A 150 15.16 14.17 18.83
N LEU A 151 14.28 14.10 17.84
CA LEU A 151 13.07 14.92 17.76
C LEU A 151 11.84 13.99 17.74
N ASP A 152 10.96 14.10 18.73
CA ASP A 152 9.71 13.33 18.74
C ASP A 152 8.51 14.24 18.96
N ASN A 153 7.48 14.11 18.12
CA ASN A 153 6.31 14.99 18.19
C ASN A 153 6.71 16.48 18.19
N VAL A 154 7.49 16.90 17.20
CA VAL A 154 7.95 18.29 17.05
C VAL A 154 7.37 18.89 15.77
N ARG A 155 7.03 20.17 15.79
CA ARG A 155 6.66 20.93 14.60
C ARG A 155 7.62 22.09 14.37
N ILE A 156 8.21 22.16 13.18
CA ILE A 156 9.08 23.27 12.74
C ILE A 156 8.37 23.96 11.58
N THR A 157 7.76 25.13 11.83
CA THR A 157 6.83 25.71 10.85
C THR A 157 6.88 27.22 10.69
N GLY A 158 6.67 27.71 9.46
CA GLY A 158 6.55 29.15 9.21
C GLY A 158 7.85 29.91 9.39
N ASN A 159 8.99 29.22 9.42
CA ASN A 159 10.29 29.85 9.63
C ASN A 159 10.84 30.36 8.30
N ARG A 160 11.61 31.44 8.35
CA ARG A 160 12.04 32.15 7.15
C ARG A 160 13.51 32.52 7.18
N PHE A 161 14.16 32.36 6.03
CA PHE A 161 15.51 32.87 5.77
C PHE A 161 15.51 33.66 4.46
N ASP A 162 15.69 34.96 4.55
CA ASP A 162 15.78 35.87 3.41
C ASP A 162 17.19 36.46 3.30
N ASP A 163 18.07 35.85 2.51
CA ASP A 163 19.26 36.56 2.04
C ASP A 163 19.50 36.31 0.56
N SER A 164 19.10 37.30 -0.25
CA SER A 164 19.35 37.38 -1.70
C SER A 164 20.84 37.40 -2.08
N LEU A 165 21.75 37.53 -1.11
CA LEU A 165 23.20 37.56 -1.31
C LEU A 165 23.91 36.29 -0.82
N SER A 166 23.23 35.41 -0.08
CA SER A 166 23.80 34.14 0.39
C SER A 166 23.69 33.05 -0.68
N THR A 167 24.68 32.15 -0.75
CA THR A 167 24.60 30.94 -1.58
C THR A 167 23.88 29.78 -0.87
N PHE A 168 23.69 29.88 0.45
CA PHE A 168 23.06 28.86 1.30
C PHE A 168 22.30 29.56 2.43
N GLY A 169 21.03 29.20 2.62
CA GLY A 169 20.17 29.69 3.69
C GLY A 169 19.12 28.63 4.02
N PHE A 170 18.87 28.42 5.31
CA PHE A 170 18.07 27.30 5.82
C PHE A 170 16.92 27.80 6.72
N ALA A 171 15.74 27.19 6.62
CA ALA A 171 14.60 27.58 7.47
C ALA A 171 14.02 26.46 8.35
N GLY A 172 14.04 25.22 7.90
CA GLY A 172 13.56 24.08 8.69
C GLY A 172 14.63 23.58 9.66
N ILE A 173 15.08 22.35 9.44
CA ILE A 173 16.10 21.71 10.26
C ILE A 173 17.40 21.68 9.48
N PHE A 174 18.47 22.21 10.07
CA PHE A 174 19.82 22.08 9.55
C PHE A 174 20.71 21.41 10.59
N TYR A 175 21.50 20.42 10.17
CA TYR A 175 22.57 19.88 10.99
C TYR A 175 23.86 19.70 10.19
N ASN A 176 25.01 19.99 10.81
CA ASN A 176 26.32 19.84 10.18
C ASN A 176 27.00 18.56 10.68
N VAL A 177 27.44 17.71 9.76
CA VAL A 177 28.11 16.42 10.01
C VAL A 177 29.62 16.60 9.81
N THR A 178 30.30 17.00 10.88
CA THR A 178 31.77 17.12 10.94
C THR A 178 32.44 15.87 11.52
N GLN A 179 31.74 15.16 12.43
CA GLN A 179 32.07 13.84 12.96
C GLN A 179 30.82 12.94 12.98
N ASN A 180 30.78 11.88 13.80
CA ASN A 180 29.63 10.97 13.82
C ASN A 180 28.39 11.69 14.36
N ILE A 181 27.27 11.66 13.64
CA ILE A 181 26.01 12.24 14.13
C ILE A 181 24.87 11.30 13.82
N ASP A 182 24.12 10.94 14.84
CA ASP A 182 22.90 10.14 14.69
C ASP A 182 21.68 11.05 14.85
N VAL A 183 20.84 11.09 13.82
CA VAL A 183 19.62 11.89 13.79
C VAL A 183 18.41 10.99 13.74
N THR A 184 17.52 11.11 14.72
CA THR A 184 16.23 10.42 14.74
C THR A 184 15.12 11.45 14.85
N ILE A 185 14.20 11.44 13.89
CA ILE A 185 13.01 12.30 13.88
C ILE A 185 11.78 11.41 13.75
N THR A 186 10.88 11.51 14.72
CA THR A 186 9.65 10.71 14.78
C THR A 186 8.41 11.55 14.98
N ASN A 187 7.31 11.16 14.35
CA ASN A 187 5.98 11.76 14.55
C ASN A 187 5.97 13.30 14.42
N SER A 188 6.78 13.84 13.52
CA SER A 188 7.09 15.27 13.46
C SER A 188 6.71 15.90 12.12
N GLU A 189 6.58 17.22 12.10
CA GLU A 189 6.13 18.00 10.96
C GLU A 189 7.10 19.15 10.66
N ILE A 190 7.59 19.23 9.42
CA ILE A 190 8.44 20.32 8.94
C ILE A 190 7.69 21.00 7.80
N SER A 191 7.10 22.15 8.07
CA SER A 191 6.08 22.71 7.18
C SER A 191 6.13 24.22 6.98
N ASN A 192 5.65 24.72 5.85
CA ASN A 192 5.47 26.17 5.62
C ASN A 192 6.75 27.01 5.80
N ASN A 193 7.93 26.39 5.70
CA ASN A 193 9.19 27.11 5.85
C ASN A 193 9.60 27.72 4.50
N GLN A 194 10.34 28.82 4.55
CA GLN A 194 10.77 29.56 3.37
C GLN A 194 12.27 29.89 3.44
N ALA A 195 13.07 29.34 2.53
CA ALA A 195 14.51 29.60 2.44
C ALA A 195 15.06 29.15 1.08
N ILE A 196 16.38 29.20 0.88
CA ILE A 196 17.01 28.47 -0.24
C ILE A 196 16.78 26.97 -0.04
N VAL A 197 17.01 26.46 1.18
CA VAL A 197 16.67 25.10 1.57
C VAL A 197 15.70 25.13 2.75
N ALA A 198 14.44 24.79 2.49
CA ALA A 198 13.36 25.12 3.41
C ALA A 198 12.99 24.01 4.39
N GLY A 199 13.03 22.73 3.99
CA GLY A 199 12.71 21.61 4.87
C GLY A 199 13.90 21.12 5.68
N ILE A 200 14.29 19.85 5.50
CA ILE A 200 15.41 19.24 6.24
C ILE A 200 16.67 19.24 5.40
N SER A 201 17.78 19.68 5.98
CA SER A 201 19.07 19.65 5.31
C SER A 201 20.21 19.30 6.24
N ASN A 202 21.30 18.87 5.61
CA ASN A 202 22.57 18.75 6.28
C ASN A 202 23.73 19.21 5.40
N ASN A 203 24.86 19.44 6.07
CA ASN A 203 26.16 19.57 5.44
C ASN A 203 27.05 18.43 5.93
N VAL A 204 27.89 17.89 5.06
CA VAL A 204 28.86 16.84 5.43
C VAL A 204 30.24 17.34 5.04
N GLU A 205 31.09 17.57 6.04
CA GLU A 205 32.40 18.19 5.82
C GLU A 205 33.53 17.16 5.65
N ASN A 206 33.30 15.88 6.01
CA ASN A 206 34.34 14.85 6.03
C ASN A 206 33.84 13.50 5.48
N GLU A 207 34.46 13.04 4.40
CA GLU A 207 34.17 11.79 3.65
C GLU A 207 34.51 10.49 4.43
N ASN A 208 34.67 10.53 5.75
CA ASN A 208 34.94 9.33 6.56
C ASN A 208 34.07 9.24 7.83
N THR A 209 33.10 10.13 7.99
CA THR A 209 32.20 10.13 9.15
C THR A 209 31.02 9.22 8.88
N ALA A 210 30.57 8.46 9.87
CA ALA A 210 29.34 7.69 9.79
C ALA A 210 28.23 8.49 10.47
N ALA A 211 27.20 8.86 9.72
CA ALA A 211 26.05 9.57 10.26
C ALA A 211 24.77 8.83 9.90
N ASN A 212 24.00 8.36 10.87
CA ASN A 212 22.72 7.71 10.58
C ASN A 212 21.59 8.74 10.62
N LEU A 213 20.64 8.61 9.69
CA LEU A 213 19.41 9.40 9.69
C LEU A 213 18.20 8.47 9.69
N VAL A 214 17.30 8.66 10.66
CA VAL A 214 16.06 7.91 10.76
C VAL A 214 14.88 8.87 10.79
N LEU A 215 14.03 8.81 9.77
CA LEU A 215 12.74 9.52 9.75
C LEU A 215 11.60 8.49 9.82
N THR A 216 10.75 8.57 10.86
CA THR A 216 9.57 7.71 10.98
C THR A 216 8.31 8.51 11.27
N ASN A 217 7.27 8.33 10.45
CA ASN A 217 6.02 9.09 10.56
C ASN A 217 6.26 10.61 10.50
N VAL A 218 7.04 11.06 9.51
CA VAL A 218 7.41 12.47 9.34
C VAL A 218 6.67 13.06 8.15
N ASN A 219 6.13 14.26 8.33
CA ASN A 219 5.56 15.06 7.25
C ASN A 219 6.50 16.22 6.90
N ILE A 220 6.81 16.38 5.62
CA ILE A 220 7.57 17.52 5.09
C ILE A 220 6.73 18.17 4.00
N ASN A 221 6.13 19.33 4.28
CA ASN A 221 5.09 19.85 3.39
C ASN A 221 4.96 21.36 3.33
N ASN A 222 4.41 21.88 2.22
CA ASN A 222 4.18 23.31 2.03
C ASN A 222 5.44 24.18 2.20
N ASN A 223 6.63 23.60 2.08
CA ASN A 223 7.87 24.36 2.16
C ASN A 223 8.16 25.01 0.81
N PHE A 224 8.70 26.22 0.84
CA PHE A 224 8.96 27.03 -0.35
C PHE A 224 10.45 27.35 -0.49
N SER A 225 11.07 26.91 -1.58
CA SER A 225 12.44 27.30 -1.92
C SER A 225 12.43 28.60 -2.74
N ILE A 226 13.09 29.66 -2.26
CA ILE A 226 13.10 31.00 -2.89
C ILE A 226 14.13 31.16 -4.03
N GLY A 227 14.68 30.06 -4.55
CA GLY A 227 15.63 30.03 -5.66
C GLY A 227 17.08 29.72 -5.27
N GLY A 228 17.97 29.70 -6.26
CA GLY A 228 19.37 29.24 -6.14
C GLY A 228 19.49 27.74 -6.39
N ASN A 229 20.57 27.10 -5.90
CA ASN A 229 20.73 25.64 -5.90
C ASN A 229 19.91 24.98 -4.76
N GLY A 230 18.73 25.53 -4.47
CA GLY A 230 17.93 25.23 -3.29
C GLY A 230 17.07 23.97 -3.40
N ALA A 231 16.54 23.52 -2.26
CA ALA A 231 15.59 22.41 -2.18
C ALA A 231 14.46 22.71 -1.18
N SER A 232 13.20 22.55 -1.60
CA SER A 232 12.07 22.95 -0.77
C SER A 232 11.78 21.98 0.37
N GLY A 233 11.77 20.67 0.11
CA GLY A 233 11.49 19.62 1.09
C GLY A 233 12.75 19.06 1.76
N CYS A 234 13.76 18.63 1.00
CA CYS A 234 14.96 18.05 1.60
C CYS A 234 16.25 18.23 0.79
N LEU A 235 17.37 18.39 1.47
CA LEU A 235 18.72 18.27 0.91
C LEU A 235 19.58 17.46 1.86
N LEU A 236 19.58 16.14 1.67
CA LEU A 236 20.24 15.19 2.55
C LEU A 236 21.40 14.53 1.82
N LYS A 237 22.60 14.70 2.38
CA LYS A 237 23.82 14.07 1.92
C LYS A 237 24.44 13.30 3.07
N GLN A 238 24.96 12.12 2.83
CA GLN A 238 25.66 11.35 3.86
C GLN A 238 26.91 10.65 3.35
N THR A 239 27.73 10.28 4.33
CA THR A 239 28.98 9.53 4.23
C THR A 239 28.89 8.35 5.21
N ASN A 240 29.31 7.14 4.80
CA ASN A 240 29.45 5.91 5.60
C ASN A 240 28.31 5.48 6.55
N GLY A 241 27.13 6.12 6.53
CA GLY A 241 25.98 5.88 7.41
C GLY A 241 24.69 5.56 6.66
N ASP A 242 23.71 5.05 7.39
CA ASP A 242 22.43 4.62 6.84
C ASP A 242 21.36 5.72 6.94
N MET A 243 20.62 5.93 5.85
CA MET A 243 19.40 6.74 5.82
C MET A 243 18.16 5.84 5.72
N MET A 244 17.37 5.83 6.79
CA MET A 244 16.17 5.00 6.91
C MET A 244 14.92 5.89 7.00
N PHE A 245 14.02 5.74 6.04
CA PHE A 245 12.77 6.49 5.95
C PHE A 245 11.59 5.53 5.98
N ASN A 246 10.70 5.67 6.96
CA ASN A 246 9.51 4.85 7.09
C ASN A 246 8.27 5.70 7.32
N ASN A 247 7.27 5.56 6.45
CA ASN A 247 6.07 6.40 6.49
C ASN A 247 6.43 7.90 6.46
N LEU A 248 7.35 8.27 5.58
CA LEU A 248 7.65 9.65 5.23
C LEU A 248 6.60 10.15 4.23
N LYS A 249 6.04 11.32 4.48
CA LYS A 249 5.18 12.03 3.54
C LYS A 249 5.82 13.34 3.14
N LEU A 250 6.16 13.49 1.86
CA LEU A 250 6.73 14.70 1.31
C LEU A 250 5.78 15.26 0.26
N PHE A 251 5.13 16.38 0.55
CA PHE A 251 4.05 16.87 -0.31
C PHE A 251 3.86 18.37 -0.35
N GLU A 252 3.31 18.89 -1.44
CA GLU A 252 3.02 20.33 -1.60
C GLU A 252 4.27 21.21 -1.40
N ASN A 253 5.48 20.67 -1.58
CA ASN A 253 6.70 21.48 -1.52
C ASN A 253 6.96 22.10 -2.88
N THR A 254 7.31 23.39 -2.90
CA THR A 254 7.44 24.16 -4.13
C THR A 254 8.78 24.85 -4.23
N VAL A 255 9.40 24.85 -5.40
CA VAL A 255 10.59 25.64 -5.72
C VAL A 255 10.18 26.82 -6.60
N ASP A 256 10.78 27.98 -6.36
CA ASP A 256 10.56 29.16 -7.19
C ASP A 256 10.80 28.86 -8.68
N LEU A 257 9.77 29.10 -9.49
CA LEU A 257 9.70 28.76 -10.90
C LEU A 257 10.71 29.55 -11.75
N ASP A 258 11.21 30.67 -11.25
CA ASP A 258 12.19 31.51 -11.96
C ASP A 258 13.64 31.05 -11.73
N SER A 259 13.87 29.97 -10.96
CA SER A 259 15.22 29.46 -10.68
C SER A 259 15.63 28.30 -11.61
N PRO A 260 16.48 28.54 -12.63
CA PRO A 260 16.87 27.49 -13.59
C PRO A 260 17.88 26.46 -13.03
N GLN A 261 18.21 26.48 -11.73
CA GLN A 261 19.27 25.62 -11.14
C GLN A 261 18.94 25.02 -9.75
N GLY A 262 17.68 25.02 -9.31
CA GLY A 262 17.32 24.36 -8.04
C GLY A 262 17.64 22.85 -8.04
N LEU A 263 17.96 22.27 -6.89
CA LEU A 263 18.23 20.83 -6.74
C LEU A 263 16.95 19.98 -6.73
N GLY A 264 15.78 20.62 -6.73
CA GLY A 264 14.47 19.96 -6.75
C GLY A 264 13.69 20.12 -5.45
N THR A 265 12.67 19.30 -5.28
CA THR A 265 11.87 19.30 -4.05
C THR A 265 12.55 18.48 -2.95
N CYS A 266 13.18 17.35 -3.28
CA CYS A 266 13.95 16.56 -2.33
C CYS A 266 15.08 15.79 -3.01
N LEU A 267 16.31 15.99 -2.52
CA LEU A 267 17.51 15.26 -2.92
C LEU A 267 18.06 14.50 -1.73
N ILE A 268 18.24 13.20 -1.90
CA ILE A 268 18.86 12.30 -0.92
C ILE A 268 20.01 11.59 -1.61
N ALA A 269 21.23 11.79 -1.10
CA ALA A 269 22.40 11.19 -1.71
C ALA A 269 23.41 10.67 -0.69
N ASN A 270 24.17 9.67 -1.11
CA ASN A 270 25.32 9.18 -0.35
C ASN A 270 26.57 9.22 -1.25
N SER A 271 27.69 9.70 -0.70
CA SER A 271 28.94 9.93 -1.42
C SER A 271 30.04 8.94 -1.09
N ASP A 272 29.78 7.89 -0.31
CA ASP A 272 30.83 7.01 0.23
C ASP A 272 30.60 5.51 0.01
N PRO A 273 31.67 4.69 0.15
CA PRO A 273 31.65 3.30 -0.27
C PRO A 273 30.79 2.36 0.57
N GLU A 274 30.27 2.83 1.70
CA GLU A 274 29.45 2.10 2.66
C GLU A 274 28.21 2.97 3.02
N GLY A 275 27.02 2.38 3.09
CA GLY A 275 25.80 3.06 3.54
C GLY A 275 24.55 2.77 2.71
N ILE A 276 23.41 2.63 3.39
CA ILE A 276 22.13 2.23 2.80
C ILE A 276 21.17 3.41 2.77
N ILE A 277 20.43 3.54 1.67
CA ILE A 277 19.22 4.39 1.60
C ILE A 277 18.02 3.44 1.56
N ASP A 278 17.24 3.31 2.65
CA ASP A 278 16.03 2.48 2.71
C ASP A 278 14.78 3.35 2.91
N ILE A 279 13.95 3.45 1.87
CA ILE A 279 12.67 4.15 1.88
C ILE A 279 11.54 3.14 1.80
N GLN A 280 10.65 3.17 2.78
CA GLN A 280 9.52 2.26 2.85
C GLN A 280 8.23 2.97 3.26
N ASN A 281 7.09 2.45 2.80
CA ASN A 281 5.77 2.89 3.23
C ASN A 281 5.52 4.40 3.04
N SER A 282 6.22 5.04 2.09
CA SER A 282 6.33 6.50 1.99
C SER A 282 5.58 7.05 0.79
N SER A 283 5.19 8.33 0.85
CA SER A 283 4.44 9.01 -0.20
C SER A 283 5.05 10.34 -0.57
N PHE A 284 5.28 10.55 -1.87
CA PHE A 284 5.86 11.78 -2.43
C PHE A 284 4.87 12.32 -3.45
N TYR A 285 4.20 13.43 -3.14
CA TYR A 285 3.09 13.88 -3.98
C TYR A 285 2.82 15.38 -4.02
N ASP A 286 2.20 15.84 -5.10
CA ASP A 286 1.85 17.25 -5.29
C ASP A 286 3.03 18.21 -5.08
N ASN A 287 4.27 17.75 -5.28
CA ASN A 287 5.46 18.58 -5.19
C ASN A 287 5.76 19.22 -6.55
N ASP A 288 6.22 20.47 -6.55
CA ASP A 288 6.47 21.22 -7.78
C ASP A 288 7.84 21.89 -7.74
N SER A 289 8.78 21.42 -8.55
CA SER A 289 10.12 22.00 -8.60
C SER A 289 10.30 23.07 -9.68
N GLY A 290 9.27 23.36 -10.47
CA GLY A 290 9.38 24.31 -11.58
C GLY A 290 10.28 23.86 -12.73
N PRO A 291 10.59 24.79 -13.67
CA PRO A 291 11.15 24.48 -14.99
C PRO A 291 12.65 24.17 -15.01
N GLY A 292 13.36 24.31 -13.87
CA GLY A 292 14.81 24.10 -13.77
C GLY A 292 15.28 22.89 -12.96
N SER A 293 14.35 22.14 -12.34
CA SER A 293 14.69 21.22 -11.24
C SER A 293 13.85 19.93 -11.26
N PHE A 294 14.07 19.02 -10.31
CA PHE A 294 13.39 17.71 -10.23
C PHE A 294 12.23 17.72 -9.22
N GLY A 295 11.08 17.20 -9.67
CA GLY A 295 9.78 17.42 -9.02
C GLY A 295 9.41 16.51 -7.86
N GLY A 296 9.84 15.25 -7.90
CA GLY A 296 9.43 14.22 -6.93
C GLY A 296 10.52 13.91 -5.93
N LEU A 297 11.27 12.85 -6.19
CA LEU A 297 12.39 12.44 -5.34
C LEU A 297 13.61 12.14 -6.20
N TRP A 298 14.75 12.73 -5.84
CA TRP A 298 16.03 12.35 -6.40
C TRP A 298 16.85 11.57 -5.39
N LEU A 299 17.18 10.33 -5.74
CA LEU A 299 18.14 9.50 -5.03
C LEU A 299 19.46 9.44 -5.79
N GLY A 300 20.59 9.46 -5.09
CA GLY A 300 21.85 9.20 -5.76
C GLY A 300 23.01 8.65 -4.95
N PHE A 301 23.89 7.95 -5.67
CA PHE A 301 25.26 7.71 -5.23
C PHE A 301 26.22 8.34 -6.24
N PHE A 302 27.16 9.15 -5.76
CA PHE A 302 28.05 9.93 -6.63
C PHE A 302 29.52 9.49 -6.63
N SER A 303 29.88 8.51 -5.80
CA SER A 303 31.25 8.00 -5.73
C SER A 303 31.47 6.81 -6.67
N PRO A 304 32.56 6.76 -7.45
CA PRO A 304 32.88 5.61 -8.29
C PRO A 304 33.43 4.42 -7.49
N ASN A 305 33.75 4.60 -6.20
CA ASN A 305 34.43 3.60 -5.36
C ASN A 305 33.47 2.81 -4.46
N LEU A 306 32.18 2.73 -4.80
CA LEU A 306 31.20 2.03 -3.95
C LEU A 306 31.52 0.55 -3.78
N THR A 307 31.29 0.02 -2.58
CA THR A 307 31.35 -1.41 -2.33
C THR A 307 29.95 -2.02 -2.35
N THR A 308 29.87 -3.35 -2.43
CA THR A 308 28.59 -4.09 -2.39
C THR A 308 27.81 -3.96 -1.07
N SER A 309 28.34 -3.27 -0.05
CA SER A 309 27.61 -2.99 1.19
C SER A 309 26.68 -1.78 1.08
N SER A 310 26.86 -0.89 0.09
CA SER A 310 25.94 0.22 -0.17
C SER A 310 24.77 -0.21 -1.05
N GLU A 311 23.55 0.27 -0.77
CA GLU A 311 22.34 -0.11 -1.50
C GLU A 311 21.26 0.99 -1.43
N ILE A 312 20.51 1.20 -2.52
CA ILE A 312 19.24 1.95 -2.51
C ILE A 312 18.07 0.96 -2.52
N LYS A 313 17.18 1.08 -1.53
CA LYS A 313 15.92 0.34 -1.42
C LYS A 313 14.78 1.32 -1.40
N VAL A 314 13.81 1.12 -2.29
CA VAL A 314 12.52 1.80 -2.21
C VAL A 314 11.42 0.75 -2.29
N ARG A 315 10.52 0.73 -1.31
CA ARG A 315 9.46 -0.26 -1.26
C ARG A 315 8.13 0.22 -0.70
N SER A 316 7.05 -0.37 -1.15
CA SER A 316 5.68 -0.10 -0.65
C SER A 316 5.36 1.41 -0.60
N SER A 317 5.81 2.15 -1.62
CA SER A 317 5.80 3.62 -1.63
C SER A 317 5.13 4.16 -2.89
N SER A 318 4.71 5.42 -2.85
CA SER A 318 4.03 6.06 -3.98
C SER A 318 4.61 7.41 -4.37
N PHE A 319 4.61 7.69 -5.67
CA PHE A 319 5.08 8.94 -6.27
C PHE A 319 3.98 9.45 -7.20
N TYR A 320 3.26 10.50 -6.83
CA TYR A 320 2.12 10.92 -7.64
C TYR A 320 1.86 12.41 -7.70
N ARG A 321 1.34 12.86 -8.84
CA ARG A 321 1.00 14.28 -9.08
C ARG A 321 2.15 15.26 -8.83
N ASN A 322 3.39 14.79 -8.91
CA ASN A 322 4.55 15.67 -8.82
C ASN A 322 4.79 16.35 -10.18
N SER A 323 5.39 17.53 -10.14
CA SER A 323 5.76 18.38 -11.28
C SER A 323 7.22 18.79 -11.18
N GLY A 324 7.95 18.71 -12.29
CA GLY A 324 9.33 19.17 -12.36
C GLY A 324 9.76 19.40 -13.80
N ALA A 325 11.01 19.74 -14.07
CA ALA A 325 11.50 20.01 -15.42
C ALA A 325 11.53 18.74 -16.27
N ASN A 326 12.56 17.92 -16.09
CA ASN A 326 12.76 16.70 -16.87
C ASN A 326 12.20 15.45 -16.19
N PHE A 327 12.26 15.43 -14.85
CA PHE A 327 11.90 14.26 -14.04
C PHE A 327 10.98 14.71 -12.92
N SER A 328 9.81 14.09 -12.84
CA SER A 328 8.80 14.45 -11.84
C SER A 328 8.46 13.33 -10.88
N GLY A 329 8.54 12.05 -11.28
CA GLY A 329 8.36 10.92 -10.38
C GLY A 329 9.61 10.59 -9.54
N LEU A 330 10.08 9.35 -9.64
CA LEU A 330 11.29 8.87 -8.95
C LEU A 330 12.50 8.97 -9.90
N ASN A 331 13.55 9.67 -9.47
CA ASN A 331 14.82 9.74 -10.17
C ASN A 331 15.92 9.07 -9.36
N ILE A 332 16.72 8.23 -10.02
CA ILE A 332 17.90 7.59 -9.44
C ILE A 332 19.11 7.95 -10.29
N SER A 333 20.13 8.57 -9.67
CA SER A 333 21.43 8.82 -10.28
C SER A 333 22.50 7.98 -9.60
N HIS A 334 23.11 7.06 -10.32
CA HIS A 334 23.98 6.06 -9.75
C HIS A 334 25.39 6.09 -10.35
N ARG A 335 26.40 6.01 -9.51
CA ARG A 335 27.80 5.79 -9.91
C ARG A 335 28.34 4.62 -9.09
N GLY A 336 28.94 3.62 -9.73
CA GLY A 336 29.53 2.45 -9.05
C GLY A 336 28.68 1.17 -9.12
N ASP A 337 29.01 0.20 -8.28
CA ASP A 337 28.51 -1.19 -8.35
C ASP A 337 27.43 -1.54 -7.31
N SER A 338 26.88 -0.53 -6.62
CA SER A 338 25.90 -0.76 -5.57
C SER A 338 24.53 -1.19 -6.11
N PRO A 339 23.85 -2.15 -5.46
CA PRO A 339 22.50 -2.54 -5.86
C PRO A 339 21.47 -1.42 -5.65
N VAL A 340 20.47 -1.42 -6.52
CA VAL A 340 19.25 -0.61 -6.45
C VAL A 340 18.04 -1.53 -6.56
N SER A 341 17.19 -1.56 -5.53
CA SER A 341 15.99 -2.40 -5.47
C SER A 341 14.72 -1.56 -5.30
N LEU A 342 13.83 -1.62 -6.30
CA LEU A 342 12.55 -0.93 -6.32
C LEU A 342 11.41 -1.96 -6.34
N LYS A 343 10.54 -1.94 -5.33
CA LYS A 343 9.52 -3.00 -5.13
C LYS A 343 8.19 -2.46 -4.66
N ASN A 344 7.06 -2.94 -5.20
CA ASN A 344 5.73 -2.52 -4.74
C ASN A 344 5.55 -0.99 -4.76
N ILE A 345 5.91 -0.35 -5.88
CA ILE A 345 5.81 1.12 -6.02
C ILE A 345 4.72 1.46 -7.02
N THR A 346 3.88 2.44 -6.65
CA THR A 346 2.97 3.10 -7.58
C THR A 346 3.53 4.48 -7.96
N SER A 347 3.83 4.71 -9.23
CA SER A 347 4.22 6.03 -9.77
C SER A 347 3.18 6.51 -10.77
N SER A 348 2.37 7.52 -10.42
CA SER A 348 1.20 7.87 -11.22
C SER A 348 0.86 9.35 -11.29
N ASN A 349 0.34 9.82 -12.43
CA ASN A 349 -0.10 11.21 -12.62
C ASN A 349 1.02 12.26 -12.45
N ASN A 350 2.28 11.90 -12.56
CA ASN A 350 3.38 12.86 -12.50
C ASN A 350 3.52 13.59 -13.84
N SER A 351 3.90 14.86 -13.81
CA SER A 351 3.90 15.75 -14.97
C SER A 351 5.18 16.56 -15.09
N PRO A 352 6.21 16.08 -15.81
CA PRO A 352 7.37 16.90 -16.14
C PRO A 352 6.98 18.07 -17.08
N SER A 353 7.71 19.17 -17.02
CA SER A 353 7.47 20.41 -17.74
C SER A 353 8.18 20.38 -19.10
N PRO A 354 7.51 20.74 -20.21
CA PRO A 354 8.11 20.79 -21.54
C PRO A 354 9.28 21.77 -21.70
N SER A 355 9.50 22.66 -20.73
CA SER A 355 10.60 23.64 -20.73
C SER A 355 11.95 23.05 -20.30
N GLY A 356 12.04 21.75 -20.09
CA GLY A 356 13.25 21.06 -19.66
C GLY A 356 14.44 21.22 -20.61
N LEU A 357 15.64 21.45 -20.06
CA LEU A 357 16.88 21.76 -20.80
C LEU A 357 17.42 20.61 -21.68
N PHE A 358 16.92 19.38 -21.52
CA PHE A 358 17.53 18.18 -22.12
C PHE A 358 16.58 17.36 -23.00
N GLY A 359 15.37 17.85 -23.31
CA GLY A 359 14.43 17.20 -24.23
C GLY A 359 13.87 15.83 -23.80
N LEU A 360 14.35 15.26 -22.69
CA LEU A 360 13.88 14.02 -22.10
C LEU A 360 12.91 14.31 -20.95
N LEU A 361 11.64 13.93 -21.13
CA LEU A 361 10.58 14.10 -20.14
C LEU A 361 10.20 12.72 -19.59
N VAL A 362 10.52 12.43 -18.33
CA VAL A 362 10.19 11.17 -17.65
C VAL A 362 9.29 11.48 -16.47
N GLY A 363 8.03 11.05 -16.57
CA GLY A 363 7.07 11.22 -15.48
C GLY A 363 7.13 10.10 -14.46
N GLY A 364 7.39 8.86 -14.89
CA GLY A 364 7.36 7.70 -13.99
C GLY A 364 8.67 7.50 -13.21
N VAL A 365 9.59 6.72 -13.78
CA VAL A 365 10.87 6.34 -13.14
C VAL A 365 12.03 6.60 -14.11
N ALA A 366 13.01 7.39 -13.66
CA ALA A 366 14.23 7.67 -14.40
C ALA A 366 15.44 7.08 -13.69
N ILE A 367 16.29 6.37 -14.43
CA ILE A 367 17.54 5.80 -13.92
C ILE A 367 18.71 6.31 -14.78
N ASN A 368 19.62 7.06 -14.15
CA ASN A 368 20.86 7.51 -14.77
C ASN A 368 22.06 6.77 -14.16
N SER A 369 22.98 6.26 -14.99
CA SER A 369 24.20 5.58 -14.51
C SER A 369 25.43 5.91 -15.35
N ASP A 370 26.54 6.27 -14.71
CA ASP A 370 27.78 6.68 -15.39
C ASP A 370 28.89 5.58 -15.43
N GLN A 371 28.63 4.34 -14.98
CA GLN A 371 29.62 3.23 -14.98
C GLN A 371 29.02 1.85 -15.38
N VAL A 372 29.90 0.94 -15.85
CA VAL A 372 29.64 -0.16 -16.82
C VAL A 372 29.16 -1.50 -16.24
N GLN A 373 29.06 -1.72 -14.92
CA GLN A 373 28.80 -3.09 -14.44
C GLN A 373 27.30 -3.43 -14.45
N ALA A 374 26.95 -4.43 -15.28
CA ALA A 374 25.62 -5.00 -15.41
C ALA A 374 25.13 -5.65 -14.09
N ASP A 375 23.80 -5.65 -13.91
CA ASP A 375 23.04 -6.45 -12.93
C ASP A 375 22.65 -5.81 -11.58
N ASN A 376 22.87 -4.50 -11.39
CA ASN A 376 22.60 -3.87 -10.08
C ASN A 376 21.19 -3.30 -9.90
N PHE A 377 20.40 -3.11 -10.96
CA PHE A 377 19.05 -2.54 -10.87
C PHE A 377 17.99 -3.64 -10.94
N THR A 378 17.17 -3.76 -9.88
CA THR A 378 16.04 -4.70 -9.84
C THR A 378 14.74 -3.95 -9.54
N LEU A 379 13.79 -4.04 -10.48
CA LEU A 379 12.44 -3.50 -10.38
C LEU A 379 11.46 -4.67 -10.37
N SER A 380 10.62 -4.76 -9.34
CA SER A 380 9.55 -5.76 -9.31
C SER A 380 8.25 -5.25 -8.72
N ASN A 381 7.12 -5.73 -9.25
CA ASN A 381 5.80 -5.38 -8.75
C ASN A 381 5.58 -3.86 -8.72
N MET A 382 5.86 -3.21 -9.85
CA MET A 382 5.72 -1.77 -10.03
C MET A 382 4.44 -1.45 -10.81
N THR A 383 3.74 -0.37 -10.47
CA THR A 383 2.65 0.18 -11.30
C THR A 383 3.00 1.62 -11.67
N ILE A 384 3.35 1.85 -12.94
CA ILE A 384 3.76 3.16 -13.46
C ILE A 384 2.73 3.60 -14.49
N ALA A 385 1.83 4.51 -14.09
CA ALA A 385 0.60 4.77 -14.84
C ALA A 385 0.20 6.24 -14.97
N ASP A 386 -0.43 6.65 -16.07
CA ASP A 386 -1.01 7.99 -16.26
C ASP A 386 -0.01 9.16 -16.10
N ASN A 387 1.29 8.94 -16.33
CA ASN A 387 2.27 10.02 -16.25
C ASN A 387 2.36 10.77 -17.59
N VAL A 388 2.62 12.08 -17.53
CA VAL A 388 3.06 12.84 -18.71
C VAL A 388 4.55 12.54 -18.92
N GLY A 389 4.97 12.38 -20.16
CA GLY A 389 6.32 11.91 -20.50
C GLY A 389 6.42 10.39 -20.52
N ILE A 390 7.66 9.92 -20.48
CA ILE A 390 8.00 8.50 -20.50
C ILE A 390 7.65 7.86 -19.16
N GLY A 391 7.12 6.62 -19.21
CA GLY A 391 6.87 5.80 -18.03
C GLY A 391 8.18 5.40 -17.34
N ILE A 392 9.05 4.68 -18.04
CA ILE A 392 10.37 4.31 -17.54
C ILE A 392 11.47 4.61 -18.57
N ALA A 393 12.56 5.22 -18.08
CA ALA A 393 13.72 5.53 -18.90
C ALA A 393 15.02 5.21 -18.16
N ALA A 394 16.01 4.73 -18.90
CA ALA A 394 17.36 4.52 -18.40
C ALA A 394 18.40 5.03 -19.39
N PHE A 395 19.42 5.72 -18.88
CA PHE A 395 20.44 6.39 -19.69
C PHE A 395 21.77 6.46 -18.94
N GLY A 396 22.86 6.74 -19.67
CA GLY A 396 24.22 6.83 -19.15
C GLY A 396 25.22 7.27 -20.23
N GLU A 397 26.25 8.03 -19.84
CA GLU A 397 27.25 8.58 -20.80
C GLU A 397 28.28 7.53 -21.27
N GLU A 398 28.80 6.69 -20.38
CA GLU A 398 29.87 5.72 -20.70
C GLU A 398 29.36 4.28 -20.92
N ALA A 399 28.30 3.89 -20.22
CA ALA A 399 27.64 2.59 -20.39
C ALA A 399 26.22 2.61 -19.84
N LYS A 400 25.37 1.77 -20.45
CA LYS A 400 23.94 1.70 -20.14
C LYS A 400 23.70 0.73 -18.97
N PRO A 401 22.89 1.11 -17.97
CA PRO A 401 22.55 0.19 -16.88
C PRO A 401 21.63 -0.92 -17.39
N VAL A 402 21.90 -2.17 -16.99
CA VAL A 402 20.98 -3.30 -17.21
C VAL A 402 19.95 -3.32 -16.08
N ILE A 403 18.68 -3.16 -16.44
CA ILE A 403 17.56 -3.15 -15.47
C ILE A 403 16.84 -4.49 -15.52
N HIS A 404 16.88 -5.25 -14.43
CA HIS A 404 16.07 -6.45 -14.29
C HIS A 404 14.65 -6.09 -13.88
N ILE A 405 13.67 -6.37 -14.74
CA ILE A 405 12.27 -5.98 -14.51
C ILE A 405 11.33 -7.18 -14.53
N SER A 406 10.46 -7.28 -13.52
CA SER A 406 9.44 -8.34 -13.41
C SER A 406 8.14 -7.80 -12.85
N ASN A 407 7.03 -8.47 -13.14
CA ASN A 407 5.72 -8.18 -12.56
C ASN A 407 5.35 -6.69 -12.61
N THR A 408 5.76 -5.95 -13.65
CA THR A 408 5.57 -4.49 -13.71
C THR A 408 4.46 -4.14 -14.69
N ILE A 409 3.56 -3.24 -14.29
CA ILE A 409 2.56 -2.62 -15.15
C ILE A 409 3.03 -1.23 -15.56
N LEU A 410 3.09 -0.99 -16.87
CA LEU A 410 3.23 0.32 -17.47
C LEU A 410 1.94 0.64 -18.22
N ASP A 411 1.28 1.73 -17.83
CA ASP A 411 -0.03 2.11 -18.38
C ASP A 411 -0.13 3.59 -18.70
N ASN A 412 -0.77 3.92 -19.82
CA ASN A 412 -1.12 5.27 -20.22
C ASN A 412 -0.07 6.38 -19.91
N ASN A 413 1.22 6.10 -20.09
CA ASN A 413 2.27 7.13 -19.98
C ASN A 413 2.40 7.83 -21.33
N VAL A 414 2.27 9.16 -21.36
CA VAL A 414 2.09 9.90 -22.62
C VAL A 414 3.12 11.00 -22.75
N MET A 415 4.07 10.82 -23.66
CA MET A 415 5.03 11.84 -24.06
C MET A 415 4.34 12.89 -24.94
N PRO A 416 4.41 14.19 -24.59
CA PRO A 416 3.92 15.26 -25.46
C PRO A 416 4.51 15.14 -26.87
N ASP A 417 3.69 15.41 -27.90
CA ASP A 417 4.03 15.35 -29.33
C ASP A 417 4.44 13.97 -29.91
N VAL A 418 4.67 12.95 -29.07
CA VAL A 418 4.98 11.57 -29.50
C VAL A 418 3.78 10.64 -29.29
N GLY A 419 3.06 10.76 -28.16
CA GLY A 419 1.96 9.88 -27.79
C GLY A 419 2.33 8.89 -26.69
N ALA A 420 1.66 7.73 -26.65
CA ALA A 420 1.89 6.70 -25.65
C ALA A 420 3.34 6.18 -25.71
N LEU A 421 4.06 6.29 -24.59
CA LEU A 421 5.47 5.96 -24.47
C LEU A 421 5.79 5.42 -23.06
N ASN A 422 5.41 4.18 -22.81
CA ASN A 422 5.71 3.47 -21.58
C ASN A 422 7.21 3.21 -21.38
N CYS A 423 7.90 2.76 -22.43
CA CYS A 423 9.34 2.49 -22.44
C CYS A 423 10.05 3.39 -23.46
N LEU A 424 11.20 3.94 -23.09
CA LEU A 424 11.99 4.78 -24.00
C LEU A 424 12.69 3.92 -25.08
N ASN A 425 12.17 3.86 -26.29
CA ASN A 425 12.94 3.34 -27.43
C ASN A 425 13.43 4.51 -28.29
N PHE A 426 14.56 5.11 -27.93
CA PHE A 426 15.15 6.19 -28.74
C PHE A 426 16.07 5.61 -29.82
N TYR A 427 16.01 6.21 -31.01
CA TYR A 427 16.93 5.93 -32.11
C TYR A 427 17.70 7.21 -32.36
N ASP A 428 19.01 7.21 -32.12
CA ASP A 428 19.84 8.37 -32.42
C ASP A 428 20.16 8.37 -33.92
N GLU A 429 19.51 9.27 -34.66
CA GLU A 429 19.72 9.43 -36.10
C GLU A 429 21.10 10.01 -36.44
N GLU A 430 21.74 10.74 -35.52
CA GLU A 430 23.08 11.32 -35.72
C GLU A 430 24.18 10.27 -35.54
N GLU A 431 24.03 9.35 -34.57
CA GLU A 431 24.96 8.23 -34.36
C GLU A 431 24.62 6.99 -35.21
N GLY A 432 23.40 6.92 -35.76
CA GLY A 432 22.92 5.77 -36.53
C GLY A 432 22.70 4.51 -35.69
N GLU A 433 22.66 4.65 -34.37
CA GLU A 433 22.47 3.56 -33.40
C GLU A 433 21.19 3.73 -32.59
N GLN A 434 20.54 2.61 -32.28
CA GLN A 434 19.44 2.58 -31.33
C GLN A 434 20.00 2.91 -29.94
N VAL A 435 19.55 4.00 -29.33
CA VAL A 435 19.81 4.30 -27.92
C VAL A 435 18.87 3.42 -27.11
N ASP A 436 19.25 2.14 -27.08
CA ASP A 436 18.45 1.07 -26.51
C ASP A 436 18.34 1.27 -24.99
N PHE A 437 17.14 1.60 -24.52
CA PHE A 437 16.68 1.22 -23.20
C PHE A 437 16.53 -0.30 -23.25
N SER A 438 17.39 -1.05 -22.56
CA SER A 438 17.30 -2.51 -22.57
C SER A 438 17.01 -3.05 -21.18
N PRO A 439 15.81 -2.83 -20.60
CA PRO A 439 15.44 -3.55 -19.41
C PRO A 439 15.38 -5.04 -19.76
N LEU A 440 16.11 -5.85 -19.01
CA LEU A 440 16.04 -7.29 -19.14
C LEU A 440 14.77 -7.77 -18.45
N SER A 441 13.73 -8.05 -19.24
CA SER A 441 12.52 -8.68 -18.72
C SER A 441 12.83 -10.03 -18.09
N LEU A 442 12.37 -10.19 -16.85
CA LEU A 442 12.33 -11.46 -16.10
C LEU A 442 10.93 -12.10 -16.12
N GLY A 443 9.97 -11.48 -16.81
CA GLY A 443 8.61 -11.99 -17.02
C GLY A 443 7.53 -11.32 -16.17
N GLY A 444 6.27 -11.52 -16.57
CA GLY A 444 5.09 -11.02 -15.87
C GLY A 444 4.87 -9.52 -16.05
N ASN A 445 5.52 -8.88 -17.03
CA ASN A 445 5.37 -7.45 -17.27
C ASN A 445 4.21 -7.17 -18.23
N ILE A 446 3.53 -6.04 -18.04
CA ILE A 446 2.41 -5.61 -18.87
C ILE A 446 2.66 -4.18 -19.34
N SER A 447 2.54 -3.95 -20.65
CA SER A 447 2.50 -2.61 -21.24
C SER A 447 1.20 -2.40 -21.98
N SER A 448 0.56 -1.25 -21.76
CA SER A 448 -0.64 -0.86 -22.51
C SER A 448 -0.37 -0.47 -23.97
N ASP A 449 0.89 -0.23 -24.34
CA ASP A 449 1.31 0.18 -25.69
C ASP A 449 2.36 -0.77 -26.31
N ALA A 450 2.92 -0.40 -27.45
CA ALA A 450 3.94 -1.19 -28.17
C ALA A 450 5.39 -0.80 -27.83
N SER A 451 5.60 0.25 -27.03
CA SER A 451 6.92 0.83 -26.79
C SER A 451 7.86 -0.12 -26.06
N CYS A 452 7.35 -1.02 -25.21
CA CYS A 452 8.16 -2.02 -24.50
C CYS A 452 8.35 -3.34 -25.29
N GLY A 453 7.86 -3.43 -26.52
CA GLY A 453 7.74 -4.71 -27.24
C GLY A 453 9.07 -5.41 -27.56
N ASN A 454 10.18 -4.67 -27.62
CA ASN A 454 11.52 -5.23 -27.84
C ASN A 454 12.14 -5.77 -26.54
N ASP A 455 11.67 -5.32 -25.38
CA ASP A 455 12.25 -5.65 -24.08
C ASP A 455 11.42 -6.70 -23.34
N PHE A 456 10.09 -6.55 -23.41
CA PHE A 456 9.11 -7.44 -22.78
C PHE A 456 8.84 -8.65 -23.66
N THR A 457 9.86 -9.51 -23.76
CA THR A 457 9.91 -10.63 -24.71
C THR A 457 9.69 -12.00 -24.08
N LYS A 458 9.46 -12.09 -22.76
CA LYS A 458 9.16 -13.37 -22.09
C LYS A 458 7.74 -13.82 -22.41
N SER A 459 7.50 -15.13 -22.36
CA SER A 459 6.17 -15.70 -22.65
C SER A 459 5.07 -15.28 -21.68
N THR A 460 5.44 -14.76 -20.51
CA THR A 460 4.53 -14.21 -19.50
C THR A 460 4.39 -12.70 -19.59
N ASP A 461 5.08 -12.03 -20.52
CA ASP A 461 4.91 -10.61 -20.77
C ASP A 461 3.71 -10.36 -21.69
N ILE A 462 3.02 -9.24 -21.47
CA ILE A 462 1.83 -8.83 -22.23
C ILE A 462 2.05 -7.41 -22.75
N ASN A 463 2.19 -7.25 -24.06
CA ASN A 463 2.35 -5.93 -24.69
C ASN A 463 1.06 -5.47 -25.38
N SER A 464 0.91 -4.15 -25.53
CA SER A 464 -0.20 -3.50 -26.23
C SER A 464 -1.58 -3.93 -25.70
N LYS A 465 -1.69 -4.05 -24.39
CA LYS A 465 -2.91 -4.51 -23.72
C LYS A 465 -3.21 -3.65 -22.50
N ASP A 466 -4.38 -3.02 -22.51
CA ASP A 466 -4.93 -2.28 -21.36
C ASP A 466 -4.93 -3.17 -20.09
N PRO A 467 -4.16 -2.80 -19.04
CA PRO A 467 -4.12 -3.52 -17.76
C PRO A 467 -5.40 -3.36 -16.94
N LYS A 468 -6.32 -2.48 -17.33
CA LYS A 468 -7.60 -2.19 -16.66
C LYS A 468 -7.42 -1.89 -15.17
N LEU A 469 -6.63 -0.86 -14.92
CA LEU A 469 -6.43 -0.30 -13.59
C LEU A 469 -7.64 0.53 -13.17
N GLY A 470 -7.98 0.50 -11.88
CA GLY A 470 -8.82 1.51 -11.26
C GLY A 470 -8.11 2.85 -11.13
N ASP A 471 -8.81 3.84 -10.60
CA ASP A 471 -8.24 5.16 -10.29
C ASP A 471 -7.13 5.05 -9.23
N LEU A 472 -6.22 6.02 -9.23
CA LEU A 472 -5.29 6.21 -8.11
C LEU A 472 -6.10 6.61 -6.87
N ALA A 473 -6.18 5.71 -5.89
CA ALA A 473 -7.04 5.87 -4.73
C ALA A 473 -6.43 5.25 -3.47
N ASP A 474 -7.03 5.56 -2.33
CA ASP A 474 -6.74 4.85 -1.08
C ASP A 474 -7.45 3.49 -1.13
N ASN A 475 -6.69 2.46 -1.49
CA ASN A 475 -7.16 1.08 -1.50
C ASN A 475 -6.70 0.31 -0.26
N GLY A 476 -6.37 1.03 0.83
CA GLY A 476 -5.72 0.52 2.04
C GLY A 476 -4.20 0.61 2.02
N GLY A 477 -3.57 0.37 3.17
CA GLY A 477 -2.11 0.44 3.34
C GLY A 477 -1.58 1.83 3.72
N TYR A 478 -0.29 2.08 3.48
CA TYR A 478 0.38 3.34 3.85
C TYR A 478 0.39 4.40 2.75
N SER A 479 0.11 4.02 1.51
CA SER A 479 0.23 4.89 0.34
C SER A 479 -0.82 4.53 -0.72
N LEU A 480 -1.12 5.48 -1.63
CA LEU A 480 -2.11 5.26 -2.70
C LEU A 480 -1.61 4.21 -3.70
N THR A 481 -2.55 3.45 -4.24
CA THR A 481 -2.29 2.42 -5.26
C THR A 481 -3.31 2.54 -6.39
N ARG A 482 -3.09 1.79 -7.48
CA ARG A 482 -4.12 1.54 -8.49
C ARG A 482 -4.60 0.10 -8.37
N ALA A 483 -5.86 -0.09 -7.99
CA ALA A 483 -6.45 -1.41 -7.87
C ALA A 483 -6.58 -2.08 -9.25
N LEU A 484 -6.49 -3.41 -9.30
CA LEU A 484 -6.84 -4.16 -10.49
C LEU A 484 -8.36 -4.33 -10.56
N THR A 485 -8.97 -4.07 -11.72
CA THR A 485 -10.37 -4.44 -11.94
C THR A 485 -10.50 -5.95 -12.11
N ALA A 486 -11.68 -6.51 -11.85
CA ALA A 486 -11.97 -7.95 -11.92
C ALA A 486 -11.65 -8.61 -13.28
N THR A 487 -11.58 -7.81 -14.34
CA THR A 487 -11.31 -8.31 -15.71
C THR A 487 -9.91 -7.95 -16.19
N SER A 488 -9.05 -7.51 -15.28
CA SER A 488 -7.69 -7.10 -15.55
C SER A 488 -6.86 -8.29 -16.07
N PRO A 489 -6.10 -8.12 -17.16
CA PRO A 489 -5.13 -9.12 -17.60
C PRO A 489 -3.92 -9.22 -16.68
N ALA A 490 -3.80 -8.37 -15.64
CA ALA A 490 -2.73 -8.44 -14.65
C ALA A 490 -2.98 -9.49 -13.56
N ILE A 491 -4.25 -9.90 -13.38
CA ILE A 491 -4.62 -10.92 -12.41
C ILE A 491 -4.01 -12.25 -12.83
N ASN A 492 -3.28 -12.89 -11.91
CA ASN A 492 -2.55 -14.15 -12.09
C ASN A 492 -1.53 -14.14 -13.26
N ALA A 493 -1.05 -12.97 -13.70
CA ALA A 493 -0.10 -12.83 -14.81
C ALA A 493 1.37 -12.75 -14.39
N GLY A 494 1.62 -12.49 -13.10
CA GLY A 494 2.95 -12.38 -12.53
C GLY A 494 3.71 -13.70 -12.42
N VAL A 495 5.01 -13.58 -12.17
CA VAL A 495 5.98 -14.67 -11.98
C VAL A 495 6.59 -14.61 -10.58
N ASN A 496 7.01 -15.76 -10.06
CA ASN A 496 7.72 -15.87 -8.78
C ASN A 496 9.23 -15.59 -8.94
N VAL A 497 9.59 -14.50 -9.64
CA VAL A 497 10.97 -14.03 -9.79
C VAL A 497 11.03 -12.65 -9.19
N ASN A 498 11.85 -12.47 -8.15
CA ASN A 498 11.99 -11.21 -7.40
C ASN A 498 10.66 -10.63 -6.84
N ALA A 499 9.59 -11.42 -6.82
CA ALA A 499 8.28 -11.04 -6.33
C ALA A 499 8.29 -10.92 -4.79
N PRO A 500 7.90 -9.77 -4.22
CA PRO A 500 7.67 -9.64 -2.78
C PRO A 500 6.53 -10.57 -2.32
N ASN A 501 6.57 -11.00 -1.05
CA ASN A 501 5.54 -11.85 -0.44
C ASN A 501 4.28 -11.08 0.00
N ILE A 502 4.31 -9.75 -0.10
CA ILE A 502 3.19 -8.85 0.19
C ILE A 502 3.12 -7.78 -0.91
N ASP A 503 1.94 -7.23 -1.18
CA ASP A 503 1.75 -6.09 -2.07
C ASP A 503 2.08 -4.75 -1.38
N GLN A 504 1.88 -3.63 -2.10
CA GLN A 504 2.16 -2.28 -1.57
C GLN A 504 1.34 -1.94 -0.32
N ARG A 505 0.18 -2.57 -0.14
CA ARG A 505 -0.73 -2.33 0.99
C ARG A 505 -0.41 -3.22 2.18
N GLY A 506 0.39 -4.26 1.96
CA GLY A 506 0.73 -5.29 2.96
C GLY A 506 -0.10 -6.57 2.85
N ILE A 507 -0.88 -6.74 1.78
CA ILE A 507 -1.66 -7.97 1.54
C ILE A 507 -0.74 -9.07 1.02
N SER A 508 -0.88 -10.30 1.53
CA SER A 508 -0.05 -11.44 1.12
C SER A 508 -0.19 -11.78 -0.36
N ARG A 509 0.89 -12.30 -0.96
CA ARG A 509 0.90 -12.80 -2.33
C ARG A 509 1.32 -14.28 -2.42
N PRO A 510 0.82 -15.06 -3.38
CA PRO A 510 -0.33 -14.73 -4.22
C PRO A 510 -1.66 -14.87 -3.43
N GLN A 511 -2.71 -14.20 -3.87
CA GLN A 511 -4.08 -14.45 -3.40
C GLN A 511 -4.84 -15.37 -4.35
N GLY A 512 -4.58 -15.27 -5.66
CA GLY A 512 -5.06 -16.23 -6.65
C GLY A 512 -4.08 -17.38 -6.91
N SER A 513 -4.24 -18.04 -8.06
CA SER A 513 -3.38 -19.14 -8.51
C SER A 513 -1.91 -18.74 -8.76
N LYS A 514 -1.62 -17.45 -8.99
CA LYS A 514 -0.30 -16.86 -9.26
C LYS A 514 -0.23 -15.44 -8.71
N PHE A 515 0.98 -14.89 -8.70
CA PHE A 515 1.18 -13.47 -8.38
C PHE A 515 0.48 -12.61 -9.43
N ASP A 516 0.00 -11.44 -9.02
CA ASP A 516 -0.43 -10.42 -9.97
C ASP A 516 0.75 -9.58 -10.46
N SER A 517 0.63 -9.09 -11.69
CA SER A 517 1.49 -8.01 -12.18
C SER A 517 1.11 -6.70 -11.49
N GLY A 518 2.09 -5.86 -11.19
CA GLY A 518 1.90 -4.55 -10.58
C GLY A 518 2.10 -4.53 -9.06
N ALA A 519 1.97 -3.33 -8.49
CA ALA A 519 2.16 -3.06 -7.05
C ALA A 519 0.98 -3.52 -6.18
N TYR A 520 -0.16 -3.83 -6.79
CA TYR A 520 -1.39 -4.30 -6.16
C TYR A 520 -1.55 -5.82 -6.34
N GLU A 521 -2.09 -6.51 -5.34
CA GLU A 521 -2.56 -7.89 -5.44
C GLU A 521 -4.09 -7.92 -5.32
N PHE A 522 -4.75 -8.47 -6.32
CA PHE A 522 -6.18 -8.70 -6.33
C PHE A 522 -6.53 -9.80 -5.33
N VAL A 523 -7.46 -9.50 -4.42
CA VAL A 523 -7.94 -10.46 -3.43
C VAL A 523 -9.20 -11.09 -4.00
N GLU A 524 -9.13 -12.40 -4.26
CA GLU A 524 -10.30 -13.25 -4.51
C GLU A 524 -10.98 -13.54 -3.17
N ASP A 525 -12.28 -13.79 -3.15
CA ASP A 525 -13.10 -13.97 -1.94
C ASP A 525 -13.12 -15.42 -1.39
N ASP A 526 -12.17 -16.24 -1.83
CA ASP A 526 -11.84 -17.60 -1.33
C ASP A 526 -12.95 -18.66 -1.53
N ASP A 527 -13.90 -18.41 -2.43
CA ASP A 527 -15.09 -19.27 -2.61
C ASP A 527 -14.92 -20.46 -3.58
N VAL A 528 -13.69 -20.68 -4.05
CA VAL A 528 -13.22 -21.69 -5.03
C VAL A 528 -13.86 -21.60 -6.43
N VAL A 529 -14.59 -20.53 -6.75
CA VAL A 529 -15.12 -20.28 -8.09
C VAL A 529 -14.13 -19.39 -8.87
N GLU A 530 -13.90 -19.73 -10.13
CA GLU A 530 -13.04 -18.91 -10.99
C GLU A 530 -13.71 -17.55 -11.25
N LEU A 531 -12.98 -16.45 -11.02
CA LEU A 531 -13.46 -15.07 -11.20
C LEU A 531 -14.16 -14.79 -12.55
N THR A 532 -13.74 -15.47 -13.62
CA THR A 532 -14.38 -15.32 -14.95
C THR A 532 -15.79 -15.91 -15.01
N GLU A 533 -16.06 -16.94 -14.21
CA GLU A 533 -17.38 -17.55 -14.09
C GLU A 533 -18.29 -16.66 -13.27
N GLU A 534 -17.83 -16.16 -12.13
CA GLU A 534 -18.58 -15.25 -11.27
C GLU A 534 -18.97 -13.95 -11.98
N ASN A 535 -18.01 -13.30 -12.64
CA ASN A 535 -18.29 -12.11 -13.46
C ASN A 535 -19.24 -12.39 -14.64
N GLY A 536 -19.31 -13.66 -15.06
CA GLY A 536 -20.23 -14.10 -16.09
C GLY A 536 -21.66 -14.25 -15.60
N ALA A 537 -21.91 -14.21 -14.29
CA ALA A 537 -23.25 -14.29 -13.73
C ALA A 537 -24.10 -13.07 -14.12
N PRO A 538 -25.44 -13.18 -14.04
CA PRO A 538 -26.33 -12.09 -14.39
C PRO A 538 -26.03 -10.81 -13.61
N ASN A 539 -26.50 -9.68 -14.13
CA ASN A 539 -26.20 -8.35 -13.59
C ASN A 539 -24.68 -8.06 -13.51
N GLN A 540 -23.91 -8.57 -14.49
CA GLN A 540 -22.46 -8.38 -14.59
C GLN A 540 -21.72 -8.92 -13.35
N GLY A 541 -22.11 -10.08 -12.83
CA GLY A 541 -21.50 -10.67 -11.63
C GLY A 541 -21.96 -10.10 -10.29
N ASP A 542 -23.12 -9.45 -10.23
CA ASP A 542 -23.80 -9.07 -8.97
C ASP A 542 -25.12 -9.84 -8.91
N GLY A 543 -25.00 -11.13 -8.60
CA GLY A 543 -26.05 -12.11 -8.77
C GLY A 543 -27.16 -12.00 -7.73
N ASN A 544 -26.88 -11.45 -6.56
CA ASN A 544 -27.94 -11.16 -5.59
C ASN A 544 -28.55 -9.75 -5.77
N ASN A 545 -27.97 -8.91 -6.63
CA ASN A 545 -28.39 -7.53 -6.94
C ASN A 545 -28.42 -6.63 -5.69
N ASP A 546 -27.37 -6.72 -4.86
CA ASP A 546 -27.16 -5.86 -3.71
C ASP A 546 -26.28 -4.62 -4.00
N GLY A 547 -25.72 -4.55 -5.21
CA GLY A 547 -24.88 -3.45 -5.68
C GLY A 547 -23.38 -3.68 -5.48
N ILE A 548 -22.98 -4.78 -4.86
CA ILE A 548 -21.61 -5.26 -4.75
C ILE A 548 -21.46 -6.45 -5.71
N LYS A 549 -20.25 -6.66 -6.24
CA LYS A 549 -19.99 -7.82 -7.10
C LYS A 549 -19.75 -9.04 -6.22
N ASP A 550 -20.30 -10.18 -6.62
CA ASP A 550 -20.27 -11.41 -5.82
C ASP A 550 -18.83 -11.76 -5.46
N TYR A 551 -17.89 -11.74 -6.41
CA TYR A 551 -16.44 -12.02 -6.20
C TYR A 551 -15.73 -11.11 -5.16
N LEU A 552 -16.37 -10.03 -4.70
CA LEU A 552 -15.86 -9.14 -3.64
C LEU A 552 -16.42 -9.49 -2.26
N GLN A 553 -17.27 -10.50 -2.18
CA GLN A 553 -18.11 -10.79 -1.03
C GLN A 553 -17.89 -12.25 -0.64
N SER A 554 -17.08 -12.49 0.37
CA SER A 554 -16.84 -13.85 0.88
C SER A 554 -18.13 -14.61 1.24
N ASN A 555 -19.22 -13.89 1.50
CA ASN A 555 -20.52 -14.43 1.85
C ASN A 555 -21.53 -14.52 0.68
N VAL A 556 -21.09 -14.27 -0.57
CA VAL A 556 -21.89 -14.35 -1.80
C VAL A 556 -21.08 -14.99 -2.93
N THR A 557 -21.62 -16.03 -3.56
CA THR A 557 -20.90 -16.81 -4.60
C THR A 557 -21.80 -17.05 -5.80
N SER A 558 -21.28 -16.84 -7.01
CA SER A 558 -22.02 -17.06 -8.27
C SER A 558 -21.37 -18.08 -9.20
N PHE A 559 -22.06 -19.17 -9.54
CA PHE A 559 -21.49 -20.22 -10.40
C PHE A 559 -22.54 -20.89 -11.30
N LYS A 560 -22.09 -21.67 -12.28
CA LYS A 560 -22.95 -22.45 -13.17
C LYS A 560 -23.27 -23.80 -12.57
N THR A 561 -24.56 -24.11 -12.63
CA THR A 561 -25.06 -25.47 -12.40
C THR A 561 -24.59 -26.40 -13.52
N LYS A 562 -24.54 -27.72 -13.27
CA LYS A 562 -24.32 -28.73 -14.32
C LYS A 562 -25.38 -28.73 -15.43
N LYS A 563 -26.51 -28.05 -15.25
CA LYS A 563 -27.52 -27.83 -16.29
C LYS A 563 -27.26 -26.56 -17.12
N GLY A 564 -26.23 -25.77 -16.79
CA GLY A 564 -25.75 -24.62 -17.53
C GLY A 564 -26.31 -23.26 -17.10
N SER A 565 -27.35 -23.24 -16.27
CA SER A 565 -27.89 -22.01 -15.66
C SER A 565 -27.00 -21.53 -14.52
N TYR A 566 -26.93 -20.21 -14.31
CA TYR A 566 -26.30 -19.62 -13.13
C TYR A 566 -27.15 -19.81 -11.87
N ILE A 567 -26.46 -19.87 -10.74
CA ILE A 567 -27.01 -19.74 -9.40
C ILE A 567 -26.12 -18.80 -8.60
N THR A 568 -26.74 -17.98 -7.76
CA THR A 568 -26.03 -17.19 -6.74
C THR A 568 -26.43 -17.68 -5.37
N ALA A 569 -25.47 -17.93 -4.49
CA ALA A 569 -25.70 -18.25 -3.08
C ALA A 569 -25.26 -17.06 -2.23
N ALA A 570 -26.08 -16.63 -1.28
CA ALA A 570 -25.76 -15.56 -0.35
C ALA A 570 -26.16 -15.97 1.08
N CYS A 571 -25.35 -15.58 2.06
CA CYS A 571 -25.64 -15.77 3.48
C CYS A 571 -25.56 -14.45 4.26
N SER A 572 -26.44 -14.24 5.24
CA SER A 572 -26.48 -12.98 6.00
C SER A 572 -25.58 -12.95 7.25
N ALA A 573 -25.17 -14.13 7.72
CA ALA A 573 -24.45 -14.30 9.00
C ALA A 573 -23.30 -15.33 8.93
N CYS A 574 -22.93 -15.82 7.74
CA CYS A 574 -21.73 -16.62 7.58
C CYS A 574 -20.52 -15.73 7.29
N THR A 575 -19.34 -16.23 7.65
CA THR A 575 -18.06 -15.55 7.41
C THR A 575 -17.67 -15.68 5.94
N THR A 576 -17.77 -16.89 5.41
CA THR A 576 -17.42 -17.23 4.03
C THR A 576 -18.24 -18.41 3.52
N ILE A 577 -18.57 -18.42 2.23
CA ILE A 577 -19.01 -19.62 1.49
C ILE A 577 -17.73 -20.33 1.02
N SER A 578 -17.22 -21.28 1.80
CA SER A 578 -15.87 -21.84 1.60
C SER A 578 -15.79 -22.94 0.54
N LYS A 579 -16.94 -23.46 0.09
CA LYS A 579 -17.03 -24.43 -1.01
C LYS A 579 -18.37 -24.31 -1.71
N VAL A 580 -18.35 -24.45 -3.03
CA VAL A 580 -19.56 -24.70 -3.82
C VAL A 580 -19.37 -25.83 -4.82
N LYS A 581 -20.46 -26.52 -5.14
CA LYS A 581 -20.48 -27.59 -6.13
C LYS A 581 -21.88 -27.71 -6.72
N SER A 582 -21.96 -27.96 -8.02
CA SER A 582 -23.20 -28.44 -8.64
C SER A 582 -23.13 -29.93 -8.97
N PHE A 583 -24.27 -30.60 -8.83
CA PHE A 583 -24.42 -32.02 -9.13
C PHE A 583 -25.81 -32.30 -9.70
N LEU A 584 -25.97 -33.47 -10.29
CA LEU A 584 -27.25 -33.93 -10.82
C LEU A 584 -27.80 -35.05 -9.92
N GLN A 585 -29.13 -35.15 -9.78
CA GLN A 585 -29.74 -36.26 -9.04
C GLN A 585 -29.30 -37.61 -9.60
N GLU A 586 -29.07 -37.71 -10.91
CA GLU A 586 -28.65 -38.96 -11.56
C GLU A 586 -27.23 -39.40 -11.17
N GLU A 587 -26.44 -38.52 -10.54
CA GLU A 587 -25.10 -38.80 -10.02
C GLU A 587 -25.14 -39.33 -8.57
N ILE A 588 -26.31 -39.36 -7.94
CA ILE A 588 -26.53 -39.82 -6.57
C ILE A 588 -27.26 -41.17 -6.59
N PRO A 589 -26.89 -42.13 -5.72
CA PRO A 589 -27.49 -43.47 -5.70
C PRO A 589 -28.97 -43.51 -5.25
N VAL A 590 -29.57 -42.38 -4.88
CA VAL A 590 -30.97 -42.28 -4.44
C VAL A 590 -31.72 -41.31 -5.33
N ILE A 591 -32.93 -41.73 -5.73
CA ILE A 591 -33.84 -40.99 -6.59
C ILE A 591 -34.98 -40.43 -5.74
N ASP A 592 -35.18 -39.12 -5.80
CA ASP A 592 -36.46 -38.52 -5.42
C ASP A 592 -37.50 -38.89 -6.48
N ASN A 593 -38.44 -39.79 -6.14
CA ASN A 593 -39.42 -40.30 -7.12
C ASN A 593 -40.53 -39.29 -7.41
N ASP A 594 -40.75 -38.33 -6.50
CA ASP A 594 -41.86 -37.40 -6.57
C ASP A 594 -41.47 -36.10 -7.29
N PHE A 595 -40.17 -35.81 -7.38
CA PHE A 595 -39.64 -34.58 -7.96
C PHE A 595 -38.57 -34.83 -9.03
N SER A 596 -38.34 -33.80 -9.84
CA SER A 596 -37.22 -33.71 -10.78
C SER A 596 -36.50 -32.38 -10.60
N TYR A 597 -35.20 -32.30 -10.95
CA TYR A 597 -34.37 -31.11 -10.73
C TYR A 597 -33.87 -30.53 -12.06
N PRO A 598 -34.71 -29.81 -12.81
CA PRO A 598 -34.36 -29.29 -14.13
C PRO A 598 -33.25 -28.23 -14.10
N LEU A 599 -33.04 -27.58 -12.95
CA LEU A 599 -31.95 -26.61 -12.73
C LEU A 599 -30.71 -27.25 -12.09
N GLY A 600 -30.73 -28.57 -11.88
CA GLY A 600 -29.70 -29.27 -11.11
C GLY A 600 -29.84 -29.04 -9.60
N MET A 601 -28.88 -29.57 -8.86
CA MET A 601 -28.74 -29.39 -7.42
C MET A 601 -27.38 -28.77 -7.11
N VAL A 602 -27.29 -28.14 -5.94
CA VAL A 602 -26.08 -27.50 -5.44
C VAL A 602 -25.76 -27.98 -4.04
N ASP A 603 -24.48 -27.95 -3.71
CA ASP A 603 -23.93 -28.26 -2.39
C ASP A 603 -22.93 -27.14 -2.07
N PHE A 604 -23.05 -26.55 -0.89
CA PHE A 604 -22.13 -25.53 -0.44
C PHE A 604 -21.76 -25.70 1.03
N THR A 605 -20.59 -25.18 1.40
CA THR A 605 -20.10 -25.16 2.78
C THR A 605 -20.02 -23.72 3.26
N LEU A 606 -20.67 -23.41 4.37
CA LEU A 606 -20.61 -22.09 5.01
C LEU A 606 -19.72 -22.16 6.24
N ASP A 607 -18.80 -21.22 6.41
CA ASP A 607 -18.01 -21.06 7.62
C ASP A 607 -18.73 -20.09 8.57
N THR A 608 -19.06 -20.54 9.79
CA THR A 608 -19.93 -19.83 10.75
C THR A 608 -19.52 -20.10 12.21
N GLY A 609 -20.18 -19.46 13.18
CA GLY A 609 -20.00 -19.79 14.60
C GLY A 609 -20.55 -21.17 14.95
N VAL A 610 -19.93 -21.82 15.94
CA VAL A 610 -20.38 -23.15 16.40
C VAL A 610 -21.82 -23.08 16.94
N GLY A 611 -22.73 -23.83 16.32
CA GLY A 611 -24.15 -23.90 16.65
C GLY A 611 -25.01 -22.74 16.15
N GLU A 612 -24.44 -21.85 15.32
CA GLU A 612 -25.10 -20.65 14.81
C GLU A 612 -26.21 -20.97 13.81
N ILE A 613 -27.22 -20.09 13.74
CA ILE A 613 -28.28 -20.16 12.73
C ILE A 613 -27.96 -19.13 11.65
N VAL A 614 -27.88 -19.58 10.41
CA VAL A 614 -27.57 -18.76 9.24
C VAL A 614 -28.77 -18.72 8.31
N ASP A 615 -29.15 -17.52 7.86
CA ASP A 615 -30.11 -17.36 6.77
C ASP A 615 -29.39 -17.46 5.42
N ILE A 616 -29.98 -18.24 4.52
CA ILE A 616 -29.47 -18.56 3.20
C ILE A 616 -30.45 -18.04 2.16
N GLU A 617 -29.91 -17.44 1.12
CA GLU A 617 -30.63 -17.03 -0.07
C GLU A 617 -29.98 -17.62 -1.32
N LEU A 618 -30.75 -18.41 -2.08
CA LEU A 618 -30.29 -19.00 -3.34
C LEU A 618 -31.09 -18.44 -4.51
N TYR A 619 -30.39 -17.94 -5.52
CA TYR A 619 -30.95 -17.28 -6.69
C TYR A 619 -30.77 -18.18 -7.90
N PHE A 620 -31.78 -18.98 -8.23
CA PHE A 620 -31.76 -19.85 -9.40
C PHE A 620 -32.20 -19.08 -10.64
N TYR A 621 -31.28 -18.76 -11.55
CA TYR A 621 -31.61 -18.01 -12.75
C TYR A 621 -32.35 -18.86 -13.77
N THR A 622 -33.60 -18.49 -14.05
CA THR A 622 -34.52 -19.26 -14.90
C THR A 622 -35.67 -18.40 -15.41
N ALA A 623 -36.31 -18.84 -16.49
CA ALA A 623 -37.56 -18.25 -16.97
C ALA A 623 -38.81 -18.75 -16.21
N GLY A 624 -38.68 -19.87 -15.49
CA GLY A 624 -39.77 -20.55 -14.77
C GLY A 624 -40.40 -19.70 -13.66
N ASP A 625 -41.56 -20.14 -13.17
CA ASP A 625 -42.32 -19.46 -12.12
C ASP A 625 -42.10 -20.15 -10.76
N ALA A 626 -42.07 -19.37 -9.67
CA ALA A 626 -41.74 -19.89 -8.34
C ALA A 626 -42.74 -20.95 -7.84
N GLU A 627 -44.01 -20.82 -8.23
CA GLU A 627 -45.11 -21.72 -7.86
C GLU A 627 -44.98 -23.12 -8.48
N GLU A 628 -44.09 -23.30 -9.46
CA GLU A 628 -43.82 -24.59 -10.07
C GLU A 628 -42.90 -25.46 -9.21
N PHE A 629 -42.13 -24.85 -8.31
CA PHE A 629 -41.04 -25.49 -7.59
C PHE A 629 -41.31 -25.63 -6.10
N VAL A 630 -40.64 -26.61 -5.51
CA VAL A 630 -40.52 -26.79 -4.06
C VAL A 630 -39.04 -26.83 -3.70
N GLY A 631 -38.64 -26.11 -2.65
CA GLY A 631 -37.29 -26.21 -2.11
C GLY A 631 -37.07 -27.58 -1.46
N ARG A 632 -36.08 -28.34 -1.95
CA ARG A 632 -35.82 -29.71 -1.51
C ARG A 632 -34.39 -29.82 -0.97
N LYS A 633 -34.27 -30.42 0.21
CA LYS A 633 -33.00 -30.75 0.86
C LYS A 633 -32.63 -32.20 0.55
N PHE A 634 -31.34 -32.45 0.31
CA PHE A 634 -30.77 -33.79 0.32
C PHE A 634 -29.82 -33.94 1.50
N ILE A 635 -30.04 -34.99 2.31
CA ILE A 635 -29.14 -35.36 3.40
C ILE A 635 -28.35 -36.60 2.94
N THR A 636 -27.08 -36.42 2.66
CA THR A 636 -26.13 -37.43 2.17
C THR A 636 -25.98 -38.56 3.18
N ASN A 637 -25.86 -38.23 4.46
CA ASN A 637 -25.57 -39.18 5.55
C ASN A 637 -26.59 -40.31 5.68
N ASN A 638 -27.87 -40.03 5.44
CA ASN A 638 -28.94 -41.03 5.45
C ASN A 638 -29.55 -41.25 4.05
N SER A 639 -29.03 -40.55 3.03
CA SER A 639 -29.46 -40.59 1.64
C SER A 639 -30.97 -40.34 1.49
N THR A 640 -31.48 -39.29 2.11
CA THR A 640 -32.90 -38.93 2.06
C THR A 640 -33.16 -37.56 1.45
N PHE A 641 -34.30 -37.42 0.78
CA PHE A 641 -34.84 -36.15 0.33
C PHE A 641 -35.98 -35.70 1.25
N SER A 642 -36.06 -34.40 1.50
CA SER A 642 -37.15 -33.80 2.27
C SER A 642 -37.46 -32.38 1.77
N ASP A 643 -38.68 -31.90 2.07
CA ASP A 643 -39.03 -30.50 1.86
C ASP A 643 -38.23 -29.63 2.83
N LEU A 644 -37.79 -28.46 2.36
CA LEU A 644 -37.20 -27.46 3.24
C LEU A 644 -38.31 -26.80 4.09
N PRO A 645 -38.31 -26.99 5.42
CA PRO A 645 -39.34 -26.40 6.27
C PRO A 645 -39.18 -24.87 6.31
N ASN A 646 -40.31 -24.16 6.22
CA ASN A 646 -40.39 -22.69 6.25
C ASN A 646 -39.60 -21.97 5.13
N ALA A 647 -39.21 -22.69 4.08
CA ALA A 647 -38.61 -22.06 2.92
C ALA A 647 -39.62 -21.20 2.15
N THR A 648 -39.18 -20.02 1.70
CA THR A 648 -39.96 -19.17 0.80
C THR A 648 -39.35 -19.17 -0.59
N LEU A 649 -40.20 -19.34 -1.61
CA LEU A 649 -39.80 -19.18 -3.01
C LEU A 649 -40.47 -17.93 -3.58
N GLN A 650 -39.68 -17.09 -4.25
CA GLN A 650 -40.17 -15.87 -4.90
C GLN A 650 -39.56 -15.73 -6.28
N LYS A 651 -40.38 -15.43 -7.29
CA LYS A 651 -39.86 -14.99 -8.59
C LYS A 651 -39.42 -13.54 -8.48
N ILE A 652 -38.18 -13.27 -8.85
CA ILE A 652 -37.59 -11.94 -8.82
C ILE A 652 -36.98 -11.58 -10.19
N ASN A 653 -36.73 -10.29 -10.40
CA ASN A 653 -36.00 -9.79 -11.54
C ASN A 653 -34.77 -9.01 -11.04
N ASN A 654 -33.58 -9.57 -11.28
CA ASN A 654 -32.30 -8.97 -10.91
C ASN A 654 -31.72 -8.32 -12.16
N ALA A 655 -31.86 -7.00 -12.25
CA ALA A 655 -31.37 -6.15 -13.34
C ALA A 655 -31.66 -6.70 -14.76
N GLY A 656 -32.90 -7.16 -15.01
CA GLY A 656 -33.32 -7.66 -16.32
C GLY A 656 -33.21 -9.18 -16.50
N SER A 657 -32.65 -9.91 -15.53
CA SER A 657 -32.61 -11.39 -15.52
C SER A 657 -33.58 -11.95 -14.49
N ASN A 658 -34.41 -12.92 -14.90
CA ASN A 658 -35.36 -13.56 -13.99
C ASN A 658 -34.67 -14.65 -13.17
N ALA A 659 -34.99 -14.72 -11.89
CA ALA A 659 -34.54 -15.77 -10.99
C ALA A 659 -35.67 -16.22 -10.05
N ILE A 660 -35.53 -17.42 -9.50
CA ILE A 660 -36.30 -17.89 -8.35
C ILE A 660 -35.41 -17.79 -7.14
N LYS A 661 -35.78 -16.93 -6.19
CA LYS A 661 -35.13 -16.78 -4.89
C LYS A 661 -35.73 -17.78 -3.91
N LEU A 662 -34.89 -18.69 -3.40
CA LEU A 662 -35.19 -19.59 -2.30
C LEU A 662 -34.54 -19.03 -1.03
N SER A 663 -35.34 -18.77 0.00
CA SER A 663 -34.84 -18.28 1.30
C SER A 663 -35.26 -19.20 2.44
N TYR A 664 -34.34 -19.53 3.34
CA TYR A 664 -34.54 -20.40 4.50
C TYR A 664 -33.37 -20.26 5.48
N SER A 665 -33.47 -20.88 6.66
CA SER A 665 -32.42 -20.84 7.69
C SER A 665 -31.94 -22.25 8.03
N ILE A 666 -30.63 -22.39 8.31
CA ILE A 666 -30.01 -23.64 8.79
C ILE A 666 -29.22 -23.35 10.05
N GLN A 667 -29.19 -24.33 10.96
CA GLN A 667 -28.35 -24.30 12.14
C GLN A 667 -27.15 -25.24 11.98
N ASP A 668 -25.94 -24.78 12.31
CA ASP A 668 -24.72 -25.63 12.42
C ASP A 668 -24.95 -26.74 13.46
N GLY A 669 -24.86 -27.99 13.03
CA GLY A 669 -25.24 -29.17 13.81
C GLY A 669 -26.74 -29.47 13.91
N GLY A 670 -27.57 -28.78 13.13
CA GLY A 670 -29.01 -29.01 13.04
C GLY A 670 -29.38 -30.18 12.11
N ASN A 671 -30.67 -30.51 12.03
CA ASN A 671 -31.15 -31.61 11.18
C ASN A 671 -31.08 -31.32 9.67
N LEU A 672 -30.95 -30.04 9.29
CA LEU A 672 -30.79 -29.60 7.90
C LEU A 672 -29.32 -29.39 7.52
N ASP A 673 -28.41 -29.48 8.48
CA ASP A 673 -26.98 -29.51 8.22
C ASP A 673 -26.59 -30.94 7.84
N ASP A 674 -25.95 -31.12 6.69
CA ASP A 674 -25.77 -32.45 6.10
C ASP A 674 -24.91 -33.37 6.99
N ASP A 675 -23.89 -32.81 7.64
CA ASP A 675 -23.03 -33.57 8.55
C ASP A 675 -23.66 -33.74 9.95
N GLY A 676 -24.61 -32.88 10.32
CA GLY A 676 -25.31 -32.86 11.60
C GLY A 676 -24.40 -32.58 12.80
N VAL A 677 -23.22 -31.98 12.61
CA VAL A 677 -22.23 -31.71 13.65
C VAL A 677 -22.02 -30.20 13.81
N ALA A 678 -22.27 -29.67 15.01
CA ALA A 678 -21.95 -28.27 15.33
C ALA A 678 -20.43 -28.08 15.40
N ASN A 679 -19.81 -27.71 14.28
CA ASN A 679 -18.37 -27.59 14.13
C ASN A 679 -17.93 -26.23 13.55
N GLY A 680 -18.88 -25.30 13.40
CA GLY A 680 -18.68 -24.01 12.73
C GLY A 680 -18.68 -24.11 11.21
N LYS A 681 -19.21 -25.21 10.65
CA LYS A 681 -19.40 -25.39 9.21
C LYS A 681 -20.76 -26.01 8.92
N ILE A 682 -21.55 -25.34 8.09
CA ILE A 682 -22.81 -25.88 7.57
C ILE A 682 -22.55 -26.48 6.18
N VAL A 683 -22.91 -27.74 5.97
CA VAL A 683 -22.85 -28.40 4.65
C VAL A 683 -24.27 -28.55 4.10
N ASP A 684 -24.52 -28.01 2.89
CA ASP A 684 -25.89 -27.86 2.39
C ASP A 684 -26.17 -28.31 0.95
N PRO A 685 -26.47 -29.61 0.73
CA PRO A 685 -27.00 -30.10 -0.53
C PRO A 685 -28.49 -29.78 -0.69
N VAL A 686 -28.84 -28.95 -1.68
CA VAL A 686 -30.18 -28.38 -1.89
C VAL A 686 -30.50 -28.19 -3.39
N GLY A 687 -31.79 -28.19 -3.73
CA GLY A 687 -32.23 -27.86 -5.09
C GLY A 687 -33.72 -27.53 -5.18
N LEU A 688 -34.12 -27.01 -6.34
CA LEU A 688 -35.52 -26.75 -6.67
C LEU A 688 -36.15 -27.98 -7.36
N GLY A 689 -37.02 -28.67 -6.63
CA GLY A 689 -37.76 -29.83 -7.12
C GLY A 689 -39.02 -29.41 -7.87
N LEU A 690 -39.18 -29.89 -9.10
CA LEU A 690 -40.39 -29.80 -9.91
C LEU A 690 -41.18 -31.10 -9.78
N ALA A 691 -42.41 -31.03 -9.26
CA ALA A 691 -43.23 -32.22 -9.01
C ALA A 691 -43.51 -32.99 -10.31
N ASN A 692 -43.25 -34.30 -10.31
CA ASN A 692 -43.53 -35.18 -11.44
C ASN A 692 -45.05 -35.24 -11.68
N GLU A 693 -45.51 -35.25 -12.93
CA GLU A 693 -46.95 -35.10 -13.28
C GLU A 693 -47.91 -36.10 -12.58
N LEU A 694 -47.40 -37.23 -12.08
CA LEU A 694 -48.17 -38.20 -11.29
C LEU A 694 -48.59 -37.69 -9.89
N ALA A 695 -47.94 -36.66 -9.35
CA ALA A 695 -48.27 -36.05 -8.06
C ALA A 695 -49.35 -34.96 -8.15
N LYS A 696 -49.61 -34.39 -9.35
CA LYS A 696 -50.60 -33.30 -9.54
C LYS A 696 -52.05 -33.78 -9.59
N THR A 697 -52.31 -35.07 -9.76
CA THR A 697 -53.66 -35.63 -9.61
C THR A 697 -53.55 -36.90 -8.79
N GLY A 698 -54.28 -37.03 -7.69
CA GLY A 698 -54.39 -38.27 -6.91
C GLY A 698 -55.09 -39.41 -7.68
N GLN A 699 -54.75 -39.66 -8.94
CA GLN A 699 -55.36 -40.65 -9.83
C GLN A 699 -54.53 -41.93 -10.01
N GLY A 700 -53.32 -42.01 -9.44
CA GLY A 700 -52.51 -43.24 -9.44
C GLY A 700 -53.18 -44.43 -8.73
N ILE A 701 -54.07 -44.17 -7.77
CA ILE A 701 -54.82 -45.22 -7.06
C ILE A 701 -56.01 -45.74 -7.88
N SER A 702 -56.45 -45.03 -8.93
CA SER A 702 -57.65 -45.40 -9.70
C SER A 702 -57.36 -46.38 -10.85
N GLN A 703 -56.15 -46.33 -11.43
CA GLN A 703 -55.78 -47.25 -12.52
C GLN A 703 -55.42 -48.65 -12.00
N GLU A 704 -54.66 -48.75 -10.91
CA GLU A 704 -54.36 -50.05 -10.31
C GLU A 704 -55.60 -50.72 -9.68
N LEU A 705 -56.50 -49.93 -9.07
CA LEU A 705 -57.75 -50.45 -8.53
C LEU A 705 -58.73 -50.88 -9.64
N ASN A 706 -58.79 -50.16 -10.78
CA ASN A 706 -59.62 -50.57 -11.91
C ASN A 706 -59.08 -51.82 -12.62
N ILE A 707 -57.76 -52.00 -12.73
CA ILE A 707 -57.17 -53.22 -13.28
C ILE A 707 -57.40 -54.40 -12.33
N ALA A 708 -57.23 -54.21 -11.01
CA ALA A 708 -57.49 -55.24 -10.00
C ALA A 708 -58.98 -55.64 -9.90
N VAL A 709 -59.90 -54.68 -9.95
CA VAL A 709 -61.35 -54.94 -9.95
C VAL A 709 -61.80 -55.60 -11.26
N THR A 710 -61.22 -55.22 -12.41
CA THR A 710 -61.54 -55.86 -13.69
C THR A 710 -61.02 -57.31 -13.75
N LEU A 711 -59.82 -57.58 -13.23
CA LEU A 711 -59.29 -58.95 -13.08
C LEU A 711 -60.09 -59.81 -12.09
N LEU A 712 -60.62 -59.21 -11.02
CA LEU A 712 -61.49 -59.89 -10.05
C LEU A 712 -62.87 -60.22 -10.66
N VAL A 713 -63.45 -59.30 -11.44
CA VAL A 713 -64.75 -59.51 -12.11
C VAL A 713 -64.63 -60.54 -13.24
N VAL A 714 -63.55 -60.52 -14.03
CA VAL A 714 -63.30 -61.52 -15.09
C VAL A 714 -63.07 -62.91 -14.50
N SER A 715 -62.35 -63.02 -13.37
CA SER A 715 -62.12 -64.31 -12.69
C SER A 715 -63.39 -64.88 -12.04
N VAL A 716 -64.25 -64.03 -11.46
CA VAL A 716 -65.57 -64.44 -10.93
C VAL A 716 -66.53 -64.87 -12.04
N LEU A 717 -66.56 -64.15 -13.18
CA LEU A 717 -67.37 -64.51 -14.34
C LEU A 717 -66.90 -65.82 -14.99
N PHE A 718 -65.58 -66.07 -15.07
CA PHE A 718 -65.03 -67.35 -15.50
C PHE A 718 -65.41 -68.49 -14.56
N PHE A 719 -65.43 -68.26 -13.24
CA PHE A 719 -65.82 -69.27 -12.26
C PHE A 719 -67.33 -69.60 -12.34
N ILE A 720 -68.18 -68.60 -12.58
CA ILE A 720 -69.63 -68.78 -12.77
C ILE A 720 -69.93 -69.51 -14.09
N ALA A 721 -69.25 -69.15 -15.18
CA ALA A 721 -69.40 -69.83 -16.48
C ALA A 721 -68.92 -71.29 -16.46
N ARG A 722 -67.87 -71.60 -15.68
CA ARG A 722 -67.40 -72.99 -15.48
C ARG A 722 -68.38 -73.80 -14.63
N LYS A 723 -69.09 -73.17 -13.68
CA LYS A 723 -70.09 -73.85 -12.83
C LYS A 723 -71.41 -74.12 -13.55
N THR A 724 -71.83 -73.27 -14.49
CA THR A 724 -73.01 -73.53 -15.34
C THR A 724 -72.75 -74.55 -16.44
N SER A 725 -71.50 -74.72 -16.88
CA SER A 725 -71.09 -75.82 -17.79
C SER A 725 -71.10 -77.21 -17.13
N LEU A 726 -71.00 -77.30 -15.80
CA LEU A 726 -70.98 -78.56 -15.04
C LEU A 726 -72.35 -79.00 -14.52
N ILE A 727 -73.42 -78.22 -14.79
CA ILE A 727 -74.81 -78.56 -14.44
C ILE A 727 -75.62 -78.97 -15.70
N ARG A 728 -74.97 -79.07 -16.86
CA ARG A 728 -75.55 -79.54 -18.14
C ARG A 728 -74.85 -80.77 -18.74
N GLN A 729 -74.27 -81.63 -17.89
CA GLN A 729 -73.96 -83.02 -18.21
C GLN A 729 -74.54 -83.94 -17.14
#